data_AF-A0A4Q3RIC9-F1
#
_entry.id   AF-A0A4Q3RIC9-F1
#
_cell.length_a   1.000
_cell.length_b   1.000
_cell.length_c   1.000
_cell.angle_alpha   90.00
_cell.angle_beta   90.00
_cell.angle_gamma   90.00
#
_symmetry.space_group_name_H-M   'P 1'
#
loop_
_entity.id
_entity.type
_entity.pdbx_description
1 polymer ?
#
loop_
_entity_poly.entity_id
_entity_poly.type
_entity_poly.pdbx_seq_one_letter_code
_entity_poly.pdbx_strand_id
1 'polypeptide(L)'
;MRSFFFLHFSFHSLKLPNSENSADFEEDTYLDLHIFQAGKKLGKKICGVEDFDGSMQLVKEAYSDAAKEKTKKERSYDIDEALSFQHMEEAYRTGNLDLLDTINKVNSRSAAFDEKFLYKRNEIQANSIDSILKKGAALFVGVGAAHLPGERGVIEMLRKMGYTLRPIKMRERDSYHKDAIEKMRVPVQFAKQTSEDGFFSVNIPGKLYSFGKSYTGADMQQYADMMNGSYYMVTRLFTNAAIIGHDEALVERKIDSVLYENIPGKILTKKPIIKNGYKGFEITNRTRRGDFQRYNIFVTPFEILVFKMSGNGDYVKLGTEAAQFFNSIQLKEFKPEWKKFRPAHGGFEVEMPHEPLTIANENMVYGAYDAATKTAFEILRTDIHNYAFLEEDSFDLNLMEESFASSDFVQRQLSQQASMVNGYPALDVRYKFKDSSVALVRFLINGPRYYTLVAKSGTENRSMQQFVHSFQIKPFVYSDAKKETDTALFYTVKTPVALYKKQKLAMYPEGNFYGGYDGNDADDSLVDNGKYIDRIVSNDSTGEKIYVSFYKNSRYFYNTEKDKRSDSLDLDDEWVIRKKKIDTLADKTVVSEYEFGSKKSSRLLKAKGIEKNGFGYQLQTEIDTISAPSSFITGFFQSFTPVDTVKGIDIKKKKTDLFFSQLFSADTMLHKTALKNVHNVVMDSSDFSMLKKGIQFLGWKEKKYLDVKKDFIGKLSSMPTKAAADYLKELYYQAGDTLDLQYAALEVLLRQKTEYAYKTFAEIMENDPPVLDLNTSTASYARRGRFSMDAMDTSTDYNYMNGSFMDDLSDTLQLTAGIFKNLLPLINLNDYEQPVMDLAATLLDSSMIEAKAYEVY
;
A
#
# COMPACT_ATOMS: atom_id res chain seq x y z
N MET A 1 -3.99 -21.60 15.54
CA MET A 1 -5.39 -22.10 15.63
C MET A 1 -6.39 -21.02 16.05
N ARG A 2 -6.40 -20.50 17.30
CA ARG A 2 -7.37 -19.45 17.72
C ARG A 2 -7.44 -18.23 16.80
N SER A 3 -6.31 -17.73 16.29
CA SER A 3 -6.26 -16.57 15.37
C SER A 3 -6.88 -16.83 14.00
N PHE A 4 -6.73 -18.04 13.45
CA PHE A 4 -7.28 -18.46 12.15
C PHE A 4 -8.81 -18.47 12.17
N PHE A 5 -9.34 -19.13 13.20
CA PHE A 5 -10.76 -19.25 13.44
C PHE A 5 -11.39 -17.89 13.81
N PHE A 6 -10.68 -17.06 14.58
CA PHE A 6 -11.14 -15.70 14.94
C PHE A 6 -11.34 -14.80 13.72
N LEU A 7 -10.41 -14.77 12.75
CA LEU A 7 -10.58 -13.96 11.54
C LEU A 7 -11.79 -14.44 10.71
N HIS A 8 -11.90 -15.74 10.45
CA HIS A 8 -13.00 -16.29 9.64
C HIS A 8 -14.38 -16.11 10.29
N PHE A 9 -14.46 -16.30 11.61
CA PHE A 9 -15.70 -16.07 12.35
C PHE A 9 -16.11 -14.59 12.32
N SER A 10 -15.13 -13.67 12.43
CA SER A 10 -15.36 -12.23 12.28
C SER A 10 -15.85 -11.86 10.86
N PHE A 11 -15.31 -12.48 9.81
CA PHE A 11 -15.80 -12.28 8.43
C PHE A 11 -17.22 -12.82 8.21
N HIS A 12 -17.58 -13.96 8.80
CA HIS A 12 -18.94 -14.49 8.71
C HIS A 12 -19.95 -13.67 9.51
N SER A 13 -19.55 -13.10 10.65
CA SER A 13 -20.37 -12.13 11.39
C SER A 13 -20.57 -10.80 10.64
N LEU A 14 -19.78 -10.55 9.58
CA LEU A 14 -19.82 -9.37 8.71
C LEU A 14 -20.58 -9.61 7.39
N LYS A 15 -21.04 -10.84 7.07
CA LYS A 15 -21.85 -11.07 5.86
C LYS A 15 -23.11 -10.20 5.92
N LEU A 16 -23.13 -9.15 5.10
CA LEU A 16 -24.34 -8.42 4.70
C LEU A 16 -25.35 -9.41 4.08
N PRO A 17 -26.67 -9.16 4.15
CA PRO A 17 -27.70 -10.17 3.92
C PRO A 17 -27.87 -10.70 2.47
N ASN A 18 -26.98 -10.38 1.54
CA ASN A 18 -27.27 -10.50 0.09
C ASN A 18 -26.78 -11.79 -0.60
N SER A 19 -26.53 -12.87 0.12
CA SER A 19 -26.35 -14.20 -0.53
C SER A 19 -27.44 -15.17 -0.06
N GLU A 20 -28.68 -14.94 -0.51
CA GLU A 20 -29.86 -15.73 -0.13
C GLU A 20 -29.93 -17.11 -0.83
N ASN A 21 -29.11 -17.39 -1.85
CA ASN A 21 -29.22 -18.64 -2.64
C ASN A 21 -28.40 -19.84 -2.12
N SER A 22 -27.64 -19.72 -1.02
CA SER A 22 -26.87 -20.83 -0.43
C SER A 22 -27.28 -21.20 1.01
N ALA A 23 -28.25 -20.48 1.59
CA ALA A 23 -28.61 -20.62 3.01
C ALA A 23 -29.25 -21.98 3.37
N ASP A 24 -29.92 -22.64 2.41
CA ASP A 24 -30.63 -23.90 2.64
C ASP A 24 -29.71 -25.14 2.65
N PHE A 25 -28.45 -25.00 2.22
CA PHE A 25 -27.47 -26.11 2.13
C PHE A 25 -26.14 -25.84 2.85
N GLU A 26 -25.96 -24.68 3.48
CA GLU A 26 -24.78 -24.37 4.29
C GLU A 26 -24.93 -24.94 5.71
N GLU A 27 -23.96 -25.76 6.16
CA GLU A 27 -23.78 -26.02 7.58
C GLU A 27 -23.57 -24.69 8.32
N ASP A 28 -24.18 -24.49 9.50
CA ASP A 28 -24.09 -23.24 10.29
C ASP A 28 -22.65 -22.79 10.61
N THR A 29 -21.68 -23.69 10.43
CA THR A 29 -20.24 -23.48 10.59
C THR A 29 -19.47 -24.35 9.60
N TYR A 30 -18.29 -23.90 9.14
CA TYR A 30 -17.38 -24.75 8.36
C TYR A 30 -16.85 -25.94 9.20
N LEU A 31 -16.57 -27.05 8.53
CA LEU A 31 -16.26 -28.35 9.15
C LEU A 31 -15.19 -28.28 10.25
N ASP A 32 -14.12 -27.53 10.05
CA ASP A 32 -13.04 -27.41 11.04
C ASP A 32 -13.52 -26.76 12.35
N LEU A 33 -14.43 -25.78 12.27
CA LEU A 33 -15.00 -25.12 13.44
C LEU A 33 -15.98 -26.05 14.15
N HIS A 34 -16.77 -26.80 13.38
CA HIS A 34 -17.65 -27.83 13.93
C HIS A 34 -16.85 -28.89 14.73
N ILE A 35 -15.78 -29.43 14.15
CA ILE A 35 -14.89 -30.40 14.81
C ILE A 35 -14.28 -29.80 16.09
N PHE A 36 -13.79 -28.56 16.01
CA PHE A 36 -13.26 -27.83 17.16
C PHE A 36 -14.29 -27.70 18.29
N GLN A 37 -15.50 -27.26 17.95
CA GLN A 37 -16.60 -27.07 18.90
C GLN A 37 -17.03 -28.39 19.54
N ALA A 38 -17.28 -29.43 18.73
CA ALA A 38 -17.66 -30.74 19.21
C ALA A 38 -16.61 -31.32 20.18
N GLY A 39 -15.33 -31.26 19.79
CA GLY A 39 -14.24 -31.70 20.65
C GLY A 39 -14.18 -30.95 21.98
N LYS A 40 -14.36 -29.61 21.97
CA LYS A 40 -14.40 -28.81 23.20
C LYS A 40 -15.60 -29.13 24.08
N LYS A 41 -16.79 -29.24 23.50
CA LYS A 41 -18.03 -29.59 24.22
C LYS A 41 -17.96 -30.99 24.84
N LEU A 42 -17.27 -31.92 24.19
CA LEU A 42 -17.00 -33.27 24.70
C LEU A 42 -15.79 -33.36 25.65
N GLY A 43 -15.21 -32.23 26.08
CA GLY A 43 -14.08 -32.19 27.00
C GLY A 43 -12.77 -32.76 26.44
N LYS A 44 -12.63 -32.83 25.10
CA LYS A 44 -11.43 -33.36 24.44
C LYS A 44 -10.31 -32.30 24.39
N LYS A 45 -9.07 -32.77 24.41
CA LYS A 45 -7.89 -31.93 24.13
C LYS A 45 -7.86 -31.60 22.64
N ILE A 46 -7.53 -30.35 22.31
CA ILE A 46 -7.49 -29.86 20.93
C ILE A 46 -6.08 -29.34 20.64
N CYS A 47 -5.52 -29.78 19.52
CA CYS A 47 -4.24 -29.31 18.99
C CYS A 47 -4.29 -29.24 17.46
N GLY A 48 -3.49 -28.36 16.87
CA GLY A 48 -3.23 -28.39 15.43
C GLY A 48 -2.17 -29.43 15.10
N VAL A 49 -2.31 -30.09 13.95
CA VAL A 49 -1.25 -30.92 13.35
C VAL A 49 -0.27 -30.11 12.51
N GLU A 50 -0.50 -28.79 12.41
CA GLU A 50 0.38 -27.80 11.82
C GLU A 50 0.40 -26.52 12.67
N ASP A 51 1.52 -25.79 12.61
CA ASP A 51 1.58 -24.42 13.11
C ASP A 51 1.00 -23.45 12.07
N PHE A 52 0.23 -22.45 12.53
CA PHE A 52 -0.46 -21.54 11.63
C PHE A 52 0.50 -20.60 10.89
N ASP A 53 1.44 -20.00 11.60
CA ASP A 53 2.38 -19.04 11.01
C ASP A 53 3.32 -19.77 10.04
N GLY A 54 3.80 -20.95 10.44
CA GLY A 54 4.60 -21.82 9.56
C GLY A 54 3.84 -22.28 8.30
N SER A 55 2.57 -22.67 8.44
CA SER A 55 1.75 -23.09 7.27
C SER A 55 1.52 -21.94 6.30
N MET A 56 1.22 -20.74 6.81
CA MET A 56 1.00 -19.58 5.96
C MET A 56 2.29 -19.10 5.28
N GLN A 57 3.44 -19.23 5.94
CA GLN A 57 4.74 -19.00 5.31
C GLN A 57 4.97 -19.98 4.16
N LEU A 58 4.69 -21.28 4.35
CA LEU A 58 4.81 -22.28 3.28
C LEU A 58 3.89 -21.97 2.09
N VAL A 59 2.65 -21.51 2.34
CA VAL A 59 1.73 -21.06 1.30
C VAL A 59 2.32 -19.87 0.52
N LYS A 60 2.83 -18.85 1.22
CA LYS A 60 3.47 -17.69 0.57
C LYS A 60 4.67 -18.09 -0.28
N GLU A 61 5.51 -18.98 0.24
CA GLU A 61 6.66 -19.51 -0.49
C GLU A 61 6.23 -20.35 -1.70
N ALA A 62 5.18 -21.16 -1.59
CA ALA A 62 4.64 -21.94 -2.69
C ALA A 62 4.25 -21.05 -3.88
N TYR A 63 3.53 -19.94 -3.62
CA TYR A 63 3.18 -18.97 -4.66
C TYR A 63 4.42 -18.27 -5.24
N SER A 64 5.40 -17.91 -4.40
CA SER A 64 6.65 -17.28 -4.87
C SER A 64 7.48 -18.19 -5.76
N ASP A 65 7.56 -19.48 -5.42
CA ASP A 65 8.35 -20.45 -6.18
C ASP A 65 7.63 -20.88 -7.45
N ALA A 66 6.30 -21.02 -7.42
CA ALA A 66 5.48 -21.22 -8.61
C ALA A 66 5.62 -20.09 -9.64
N ALA A 67 5.80 -18.85 -9.17
CA ALA A 67 6.07 -17.71 -10.05
C ALA A 67 7.43 -17.82 -10.76
N LYS A 68 8.43 -18.45 -10.11
CA LYS A 68 9.79 -18.63 -10.64
C LYS A 68 9.97 -19.91 -11.46
N GLU A 69 9.02 -20.84 -11.41
CA GLU A 69 9.09 -22.12 -12.11
C GLU A 69 8.97 -21.93 -13.63
N LYS A 70 9.99 -22.40 -14.37
CA LYS A 70 10.11 -22.24 -15.83
C LYS A 70 9.24 -23.21 -16.63
N THR A 71 8.88 -24.34 -16.03
CA THR A 71 8.19 -25.44 -16.70
C THR A 71 6.82 -25.60 -16.04
N LYS A 72 5.84 -24.82 -16.50
CA LYS A 72 4.46 -24.94 -16.03
C LYS A 72 3.72 -25.91 -16.91
N LYS A 73 2.83 -26.70 -16.31
CA LYS A 73 1.92 -27.57 -17.06
C LYS A 73 0.99 -26.69 -17.91
N GLU A 74 0.89 -26.98 -19.21
CA GLU A 74 -0.01 -26.25 -20.10
C GLU A 74 -1.47 -26.38 -19.65
N ARG A 75 -2.23 -25.30 -19.82
CA ARG A 75 -3.65 -25.27 -19.48
C ARG A 75 -4.41 -26.02 -20.58
N SER A 76 -4.75 -27.28 -20.32
CA SER A 76 -5.76 -27.97 -21.13
C SER A 76 -7.12 -27.33 -20.82
N TYR A 77 -7.80 -26.84 -21.84
CA TYR A 77 -9.21 -26.43 -21.76
C TYR A 77 -10.17 -27.61 -21.98
N ASP A 78 -9.64 -28.76 -22.38
CA ASP A 78 -10.33 -30.06 -22.56
C ASP A 78 -10.07 -30.98 -21.35
N ILE A 79 -10.11 -30.46 -20.13
CA ILE A 79 -10.10 -31.32 -18.94
C ILE A 79 -11.49 -31.92 -18.81
N ASP A 80 -11.56 -33.26 -18.81
CA ASP A 80 -12.79 -34.00 -18.56
C ASP A 80 -13.49 -33.45 -17.29
N GLU A 81 -14.79 -33.17 -17.40
CA GLU A 81 -15.60 -32.60 -16.32
C GLU A 81 -15.49 -33.42 -15.02
N ALA A 82 -15.36 -34.75 -15.17
CA ALA A 82 -15.15 -35.71 -14.10
C ALA A 82 -13.84 -35.51 -13.31
N LEU A 83 -12.87 -34.76 -13.86
CA LEU A 83 -11.59 -34.43 -13.23
C LEU A 83 -11.52 -32.99 -12.71
N SER A 84 -12.65 -32.27 -12.70
CA SER A 84 -12.73 -30.94 -12.11
C SER A 84 -12.72 -31.01 -10.57
N PHE A 85 -12.38 -29.88 -9.93
CA PHE A 85 -12.47 -29.76 -8.46
C PHE A 85 -13.88 -30.03 -7.90
N GLN A 86 -14.93 -29.96 -8.72
CA GLN A 86 -16.31 -30.20 -8.28
C GLN A 86 -16.55 -31.68 -7.90
N HIS A 87 -15.83 -32.63 -8.53
CA HIS A 87 -15.94 -34.06 -8.21
C HIS A 87 -15.07 -34.52 -7.04
N MET A 88 -14.32 -33.61 -6.41
CA MET A 88 -13.48 -33.92 -5.24
C MET A 88 -14.32 -34.44 -4.06
N GLU A 89 -15.53 -33.89 -3.87
CA GLU A 89 -16.44 -34.32 -2.80
C GLU A 89 -16.90 -35.76 -3.00
N GLU A 90 -17.27 -36.13 -4.23
CA GLU A 90 -17.67 -37.49 -4.58
C GLU A 90 -16.53 -38.49 -4.38
N ALA A 91 -15.33 -38.15 -4.86
CA ALA A 91 -14.13 -38.97 -4.66
C ALA A 91 -13.85 -39.22 -3.17
N TYR A 92 -13.98 -38.19 -2.34
CA TYR A 92 -13.82 -38.31 -0.89
C TYR A 92 -14.92 -39.18 -0.24
N ARG A 93 -16.19 -38.95 -0.57
CA ARG A 93 -17.34 -39.70 -0.01
C ARG A 93 -17.31 -41.18 -0.37
N THR A 94 -16.87 -41.51 -1.58
CA THR A 94 -16.73 -42.90 -2.06
C THR A 94 -15.43 -43.57 -1.57
N GLY A 95 -14.50 -42.80 -0.99
CA GLY A 95 -13.20 -43.29 -0.54
C GLY A 95 -12.23 -43.60 -1.68
N ASN A 96 -12.45 -43.03 -2.87
CA ASN A 96 -11.61 -43.24 -4.05
C ASN A 96 -10.38 -42.32 -4.01
N LEU A 97 -9.31 -42.80 -3.37
CA LEU A 97 -8.05 -42.05 -3.23
C LEU A 97 -7.34 -41.82 -4.56
N ASP A 98 -7.46 -42.73 -5.52
CA ASP A 98 -6.81 -42.61 -6.83
C ASP A 98 -7.44 -41.49 -7.66
N LEU A 99 -8.78 -41.38 -7.64
CA LEU A 99 -9.49 -40.27 -8.26
C LEU A 99 -9.13 -38.94 -7.60
N LEU A 100 -9.04 -38.91 -6.26
CA LEU A 100 -8.65 -37.72 -5.51
C LEU A 100 -7.23 -37.23 -5.84
N ASP A 101 -6.27 -38.16 -5.94
CA ASP A 101 -4.90 -37.88 -6.38
C ASP A 101 -4.87 -37.33 -7.82
N THR A 102 -5.64 -37.95 -8.71
CA THR A 102 -5.73 -37.56 -10.11
C THR A 102 -6.31 -36.15 -10.25
N ILE A 103 -7.40 -35.82 -9.56
CA ILE A 103 -7.98 -34.47 -9.55
C ILE A 103 -6.94 -33.45 -9.09
N ASN A 104 -6.21 -33.71 -7.99
CA ASN A 104 -5.18 -32.77 -7.51
C ASN A 104 -4.06 -32.55 -8.54
N LYS A 105 -3.51 -33.63 -9.11
CA LYS A 105 -2.41 -33.57 -10.09
C LYS A 105 -2.82 -32.99 -11.44
N VAL A 106 -4.07 -33.19 -11.86
CA VAL A 106 -4.59 -32.65 -13.11
C VAL A 106 -4.75 -31.14 -13.00
N ASN A 107 -5.30 -30.66 -11.87
CA ASN A 107 -5.60 -29.25 -11.65
C ASN A 107 -4.40 -28.41 -11.16
N SER A 108 -3.32 -29.03 -10.67
CA SER A 108 -2.08 -28.32 -10.36
C SER A 108 -1.26 -27.99 -11.62
N ARG A 109 -0.57 -26.85 -11.58
CA ARG A 109 0.24 -26.32 -12.71
C ARG A 109 1.74 -26.24 -12.43
N SER A 110 2.15 -26.44 -11.18
CA SER A 110 3.48 -26.11 -10.69
C SER A 110 3.91 -27.15 -9.66
N ALA A 111 4.98 -27.88 -9.98
CA ALA A 111 5.54 -28.84 -9.04
C ALA A 111 6.14 -28.12 -7.82
N ALA A 112 6.70 -26.91 -8.02
CA ALA A 112 7.20 -26.08 -6.93
C ALA A 112 6.09 -25.61 -5.99
N PHE A 113 4.89 -25.34 -6.53
CA PHE A 113 3.70 -25.05 -5.74
C PHE A 113 3.31 -26.27 -4.90
N ASP A 114 3.13 -27.43 -5.53
CA ASP A 114 2.69 -28.66 -4.86
C ASP A 114 3.65 -29.09 -3.74
N GLU A 115 4.96 -28.92 -3.96
CA GLU A 115 5.99 -29.23 -2.98
C GLU A 115 5.73 -28.54 -1.63
N LYS A 116 5.43 -27.23 -1.65
CA LYS A 116 5.27 -26.45 -0.42
C LYS A 116 3.82 -26.33 0.05
N PHE A 117 2.90 -26.20 -0.89
CA PHE A 117 1.47 -26.05 -0.59
C PHE A 117 0.85 -27.35 -0.06
N LEU A 118 1.37 -28.51 -0.50
CA LEU A 118 0.82 -29.82 -0.17
C LEU A 118 1.84 -30.74 0.50
N TYR A 119 2.94 -31.11 -0.16
CA TYR A 119 3.77 -32.23 0.30
C TYR A 119 4.57 -31.94 1.58
N LYS A 120 5.19 -30.76 1.70
CA LYS A 120 5.88 -30.34 2.94
C LYS A 120 4.92 -30.24 4.11
N ARG A 121 3.68 -29.83 3.84
CA ARG A 121 2.60 -29.80 4.81
C ARG A 121 2.16 -31.20 5.23
N ASN A 122 2.03 -32.16 4.29
CA ASN A 122 1.78 -33.57 4.61
C ASN A 122 2.86 -34.15 5.53
N GLU A 123 4.14 -33.83 5.29
CA GLU A 123 5.25 -34.26 6.15
C GLU A 123 5.09 -33.73 7.58
N ILE A 124 4.76 -32.44 7.73
CA ILE A 124 4.52 -31.81 9.05
C ILE A 124 3.30 -32.45 9.74
N GLN A 125 2.21 -32.66 9.01
CA GLN A 125 0.99 -33.26 9.53
C GLN A 125 1.24 -34.70 10.01
N ALA A 126 1.85 -35.56 9.17
CA ALA A 126 2.14 -36.94 9.51
C ALA A 126 3.09 -37.07 10.71
N ASN A 127 4.15 -36.25 10.77
CA ASN A 127 5.08 -36.22 11.90
C ASN A 127 4.40 -35.76 13.20
N SER A 128 3.50 -34.78 13.12
CA SER A 128 2.71 -34.33 14.27
C SER A 128 1.79 -35.43 14.78
N ILE A 129 1.11 -36.14 13.87
CA ILE A 129 0.25 -37.29 14.20
C ILE A 129 1.06 -38.38 14.90
N ASP A 130 2.19 -38.80 14.31
CA ASP A 130 3.07 -39.82 14.88
C ASP A 130 3.57 -39.44 16.29
N SER A 131 4.02 -38.20 16.46
CA SER A 131 4.49 -37.68 17.75
C SER A 131 3.41 -37.71 18.84
N ILE A 132 2.15 -37.45 18.48
CA ILE A 132 1.03 -37.49 19.43
C ILE A 132 0.66 -38.94 19.76
N LEU A 133 0.58 -39.82 18.76
CA LEU A 133 0.21 -41.23 18.94
C LEU A 133 1.26 -41.97 19.80
N LYS A 134 2.56 -41.72 19.59
CA LYS A 134 3.65 -42.29 20.39
C LYS A 134 3.60 -41.93 21.88
N LYS A 135 2.90 -40.85 22.24
CA LYS A 135 2.66 -40.47 23.64
C LYS A 135 1.48 -41.22 24.26
N GLY A 136 0.90 -42.21 23.57
CA GLY A 136 -0.22 -43.02 24.05
C GLY A 136 -1.58 -42.32 23.96
N ALA A 137 -1.68 -41.20 23.24
CA ALA A 137 -2.93 -40.46 23.09
C ALA A 137 -3.76 -40.99 21.92
N ALA A 138 -5.07 -41.16 22.12
CA ALA A 138 -6.01 -41.36 21.03
C ALA A 138 -6.26 -40.01 20.31
N LEU A 139 -6.25 -40.02 18.98
CA LEU A 139 -6.30 -38.82 18.16
C LEU A 139 -7.40 -38.92 17.09
N PHE A 140 -8.17 -37.85 16.95
CA PHE A 140 -9.01 -37.58 15.78
C PHE A 140 -8.40 -36.39 15.03
N VAL A 141 -8.26 -36.50 13.72
CA VAL A 141 -7.60 -35.48 12.88
C VAL A 141 -8.51 -35.11 11.73
N GLY A 142 -8.77 -33.81 11.57
CA GLY A 142 -9.32 -33.23 10.34
C GLY A 142 -8.21 -32.57 9.53
N VAL A 143 -8.05 -32.98 8.28
CA VAL A 143 -7.18 -32.36 7.27
C VAL A 143 -7.95 -32.27 5.95
N GLY A 144 -7.57 -31.33 5.07
CA GLY A 144 -8.18 -31.23 3.75
C GLY A 144 -7.98 -32.51 2.93
N ALA A 145 -8.98 -32.87 2.12
CA ALA A 145 -8.99 -34.12 1.36
C ALA A 145 -7.73 -34.28 0.47
N ALA A 146 -7.22 -33.18 -0.09
CA ALA A 146 -6.01 -33.20 -0.91
C ALA A 146 -4.76 -33.71 -0.20
N HIS A 147 -4.70 -33.69 1.14
CA HIS A 147 -3.55 -34.19 1.91
C HIS A 147 -3.52 -35.73 2.04
N LEU A 148 -4.62 -36.41 1.73
CA LEU A 148 -4.78 -37.84 1.99
C LEU A 148 -4.11 -38.78 0.98
N PRO A 149 -4.27 -38.58 -0.35
CA PRO A 149 -3.91 -39.60 -1.33
C PRO A 149 -2.46 -39.48 -1.84
N GLY A 150 -2.01 -40.48 -2.60
CA GLY A 150 -0.69 -40.53 -3.23
C GLY A 150 0.45 -40.99 -2.30
N GLU A 151 1.63 -41.24 -2.88
CA GLU A 151 2.80 -41.78 -2.16
C GLU A 151 3.35 -40.85 -1.06
N ARG A 152 3.10 -39.54 -1.22
CA ARG A 152 3.42 -38.47 -0.27
C ARG A 152 2.17 -37.93 0.44
N GLY A 153 1.05 -38.66 0.39
CA GLY A 153 -0.13 -38.41 1.18
C GLY A 153 0.03 -38.87 2.63
N VAL A 154 -0.73 -38.29 3.54
CA VAL A 154 -0.67 -38.60 4.98
C VAL A 154 -0.95 -40.08 5.26
N ILE A 155 -1.83 -40.73 4.49
CA ILE A 155 -2.16 -42.16 4.66
C ILE A 155 -0.94 -43.04 4.41
N GLU A 156 -0.25 -42.84 3.30
CA GLU A 156 0.95 -43.62 2.95
C GLU A 156 2.13 -43.30 3.87
N MET A 157 2.30 -42.04 4.27
CA MET A 157 3.33 -41.66 5.24
C MET A 157 3.14 -42.38 6.58
N LEU A 158 1.91 -42.45 7.10
CA LEU A 158 1.61 -43.16 8.33
C LEU A 158 1.80 -44.69 8.20
N ARG A 159 1.43 -45.29 7.05
CA ARG A 159 1.73 -46.71 6.77
C ARG A 159 3.23 -46.98 6.80
N LYS A 160 4.03 -46.13 6.15
CA LYS A 160 5.50 -46.20 6.15
C LYS A 160 6.10 -46.04 7.56
N MET A 161 5.45 -45.27 8.43
CA MET A 161 5.82 -45.14 9.84
C MET A 161 5.44 -46.35 10.71
N GLY A 162 4.78 -47.38 10.14
CA GLY A 162 4.43 -48.63 10.82
C GLY A 162 2.99 -48.71 11.35
N TYR A 163 2.14 -47.73 11.04
CA TYR A 163 0.74 -47.76 11.47
C TYR A 163 -0.13 -48.63 10.56
N THR A 164 -1.03 -49.42 11.17
CA THR A 164 -2.08 -50.14 10.43
C THR A 164 -3.30 -49.22 10.30
N LEU A 165 -3.66 -48.85 9.07
CA LEU A 165 -4.81 -47.99 8.78
C LEU A 165 -5.97 -48.80 8.18
N ARG A 166 -7.19 -48.53 8.65
CA ARG A 166 -8.43 -49.12 8.14
C ARG A 166 -9.44 -48.02 7.77
N PRO A 167 -10.11 -48.09 6.61
CA PRO A 167 -11.13 -47.11 6.25
C PRO A 167 -12.36 -47.24 7.15
N ILE A 168 -12.97 -46.12 7.52
CA ILE A 168 -14.25 -46.07 8.23
C ILE A 168 -15.33 -45.68 7.22
N LYS A 169 -16.26 -46.60 6.94
CA LYS A 169 -17.40 -46.33 6.04
C LYS A 169 -18.44 -45.46 6.76
N MET A 170 -18.86 -44.38 6.13
CA MET A 170 -19.92 -43.52 6.67
C MET A 170 -21.23 -44.31 6.81
N ARG A 171 -21.95 -44.07 7.90
CA ARG A 171 -23.28 -44.65 8.19
C ARG A 171 -24.36 -43.57 7.96
N GLU A 172 -25.62 -43.93 8.13
CA GLU A 172 -26.74 -42.97 8.10
C GLU A 172 -26.52 -41.79 9.07
N ARG A 173 -27.09 -40.63 8.74
CA ARG A 173 -26.91 -39.38 9.51
C ARG A 173 -27.50 -39.53 10.92
N ASP A 174 -26.67 -39.31 11.94
CA ASP A 174 -27.08 -39.29 13.35
C ASP A 174 -27.39 -37.86 13.80
N SER A 175 -28.58 -37.38 13.45
CA SER A 175 -29.03 -36.02 13.81
C SER A 175 -29.23 -35.85 15.30
N TYR A 176 -29.63 -36.89 16.02
CA TYR A 176 -29.90 -36.81 17.45
C TYR A 176 -28.64 -36.50 18.27
N HIS A 177 -27.55 -37.24 18.07
CA HIS A 177 -26.30 -36.96 18.79
C HIS A 177 -25.67 -35.64 18.38
N LYS A 178 -25.79 -35.25 17.10
CA LYS A 178 -25.36 -33.93 16.62
C LYS A 178 -26.08 -32.82 17.39
N ASP A 179 -27.42 -32.85 17.43
CA ASP A 179 -28.23 -31.85 18.13
C ASP A 179 -27.93 -31.80 19.63
N ALA A 180 -27.69 -32.96 20.26
CA ALA A 180 -27.31 -33.05 21.66
C ALA A 180 -25.95 -32.37 21.93
N ILE A 181 -24.96 -32.58 21.05
CA ILE A 181 -23.66 -31.91 21.13
C ILE A 181 -23.80 -30.41 20.89
N GLU A 182 -24.59 -29.98 19.92
CA GLU A 182 -24.77 -28.57 19.61
C GLU A 182 -25.40 -27.78 20.77
N LYS A 183 -26.31 -28.40 21.52
CA LYS A 183 -26.93 -27.82 22.72
C LYS A 183 -26.02 -27.76 23.95
N MET A 184 -24.90 -28.48 23.98
CA MET A 184 -23.96 -28.42 25.10
C MET A 184 -23.29 -27.05 25.20
N ARG A 185 -23.18 -26.55 26.44
CA ARG A 185 -22.51 -25.29 26.77
C ARG A 185 -21.18 -25.57 27.45
N VAL A 186 -20.12 -24.91 26.96
CA VAL A 186 -18.81 -24.90 27.59
C VAL A 186 -18.75 -23.70 28.54
N PRO A 187 -18.47 -23.90 29.84
CA PRO A 187 -18.31 -22.80 30.78
C PRO A 187 -17.22 -21.83 30.34
N VAL A 188 -17.47 -20.53 30.51
CA VAL A 188 -16.52 -19.46 30.19
C VAL A 188 -16.22 -18.63 31.43
N GLN A 189 -15.00 -18.07 31.52
CA GLN A 189 -14.57 -17.26 32.66
C GLN A 189 -14.55 -15.79 32.28
N PHE A 190 -15.36 -14.99 32.97
CA PHE A 190 -15.45 -13.56 32.75
C PHE A 190 -14.31 -12.81 33.44
N ALA A 191 -13.71 -11.85 32.74
CA ALA A 191 -12.76 -10.91 33.30
C ALA A 191 -13.17 -9.49 32.92
N LYS A 192 -12.90 -8.53 33.82
CA LYS A 192 -13.11 -7.12 33.53
C LYS A 192 -12.17 -6.66 32.43
N GLN A 193 -12.72 -6.07 31.39
CA GLN A 193 -12.00 -5.34 30.35
C GLN A 193 -12.38 -3.86 30.48
N THR A 194 -11.41 -2.98 30.27
CA THR A 194 -11.58 -1.52 30.29
C THR A 194 -11.08 -0.98 28.96
N SER A 195 -11.77 0.00 28.38
CA SER A 195 -11.33 0.67 27.16
C SER A 195 -9.99 1.39 27.36
N GLU A 196 -9.24 1.61 26.27
CA GLU A 196 -7.90 2.22 26.34
C GLU A 196 -7.91 3.62 26.97
N ASP A 197 -8.99 4.38 26.74
CA ASP A 197 -9.24 5.71 27.34
C ASP A 197 -9.91 5.66 28.73
N GLY A 198 -10.24 4.47 29.22
CA GLY A 198 -10.94 4.29 30.49
C GLY A 198 -12.41 4.70 30.52
N PHE A 199 -13.04 5.00 29.37
CA PHE A 199 -14.42 5.47 29.30
C PHE A 199 -15.45 4.38 29.67
N PHE A 200 -15.26 3.13 29.24
CA PHE A 200 -16.13 2.03 29.63
C PHE A 200 -15.36 0.86 30.24
N SER A 201 -16.04 0.08 31.07
CA SER A 201 -15.59 -1.26 31.44
C SER A 201 -16.74 -2.26 31.41
N VAL A 202 -16.41 -3.51 31.08
CA VAL A 202 -17.37 -4.61 30.94
C VAL A 202 -16.69 -5.94 31.24
N ASN A 203 -17.41 -6.88 31.85
CA ASN A 203 -16.95 -8.25 32.05
C ASN A 203 -17.25 -9.07 30.81
N ILE A 204 -16.26 -9.76 30.28
CA ILE A 204 -16.35 -10.55 29.04
C ILE A 204 -15.44 -11.79 29.16
N PRO A 205 -15.71 -12.89 28.42
CA PRO A 205 -14.97 -14.13 28.64
C PRO A 205 -13.56 -14.20 28.04
N GLY A 206 -13.10 -13.11 27.42
CA GLY A 206 -11.74 -13.01 26.90
C GLY A 206 -11.43 -11.62 26.36
N LYS A 207 -10.24 -11.47 25.79
CA LYS A 207 -9.76 -10.19 25.28
C LYS A 207 -10.61 -9.73 24.09
N LEU A 208 -10.99 -8.45 24.11
CA LEU A 208 -11.56 -7.75 22.96
C LEU A 208 -10.48 -7.47 21.92
N TYR A 209 -10.76 -7.78 20.66
CA TYR A 209 -9.87 -7.50 19.54
C TYR A 209 -10.54 -6.51 18.59
N SER A 210 -9.83 -5.45 18.22
CA SER A 210 -10.31 -4.45 17.27
C SER A 210 -10.33 -4.98 15.83
N PHE A 211 -11.38 -4.65 15.10
CA PHE A 211 -11.57 -4.91 13.68
C PHE A 211 -12.38 -3.76 13.04
N GLY A 212 -12.30 -3.58 11.72
CA GLY A 212 -13.19 -2.62 11.03
C GLY A 212 -12.79 -1.13 11.07
N LYS A 213 -11.57 -0.76 11.51
CA LYS A 213 -11.12 0.66 11.55
C LYS A 213 -11.07 1.37 10.17
N SER A 214 -11.23 0.66 9.05
CA SER A 214 -10.84 1.18 7.73
C SER A 214 -11.97 1.79 6.88
N TYR A 215 -13.25 1.71 7.25
CA TYR A 215 -14.33 2.16 6.34
C TYR A 215 -15.52 2.93 6.95
N THR A 216 -15.79 2.87 8.27
CA THR A 216 -17.10 3.34 8.79
C THR A 216 -17.03 4.34 9.95
N GLY A 217 -15.86 4.92 10.25
CA GLY A 217 -15.71 5.85 11.39
C GLY A 217 -16.07 5.23 12.75
N ALA A 218 -16.05 3.89 12.85
CA ALA A 218 -16.45 3.13 14.02
C ALA A 218 -15.26 2.36 14.59
N ASP A 219 -15.11 2.35 15.92
CA ASP A 219 -14.22 1.39 16.59
C ASP A 219 -15.04 0.16 16.99
N MET A 220 -14.82 -0.96 16.31
CA MET A 220 -15.49 -2.22 16.61
C MET A 220 -14.51 -3.18 17.26
N GLN A 221 -14.91 -3.70 18.43
CA GLN A 221 -14.11 -4.66 19.18
C GLN A 221 -14.96 -5.88 19.49
N GLN A 222 -14.40 -7.08 19.28
CA GLN A 222 -15.13 -8.33 19.47
C GLN A 222 -14.30 -9.39 20.19
N TYR A 223 -14.99 -10.18 21.01
CA TYR A 223 -14.53 -11.49 21.46
C TYR A 223 -15.48 -12.55 20.89
N ALA A 224 -14.93 -13.49 20.12
CA ALA A 224 -15.65 -14.64 19.60
C ALA A 224 -15.51 -15.82 20.57
N ASP A 225 -16.60 -16.20 21.23
CA ASP A 225 -16.70 -17.46 21.96
C ASP A 225 -17.02 -18.59 20.99
N MET A 226 -15.93 -19.04 20.38
CA MET A 226 -15.96 -20.06 19.35
C MET A 226 -16.49 -21.40 19.84
N MET A 227 -16.40 -21.69 21.15
CA MET A 227 -16.82 -22.99 21.69
C MET A 227 -18.34 -23.09 21.79
N ASN A 228 -18.99 -21.98 22.12
CA ASN A 228 -20.44 -21.93 22.26
C ASN A 228 -21.16 -21.36 21.03
N GLY A 229 -20.44 -20.94 19.99
CA GLY A 229 -21.04 -20.29 18.82
C GLY A 229 -21.67 -18.96 19.21
N SER A 230 -21.00 -18.19 20.06
CA SER A 230 -21.47 -16.87 20.50
C SER A 230 -20.38 -15.83 20.36
N TYR A 231 -20.76 -14.55 20.35
CA TYR A 231 -19.80 -13.46 20.39
C TYR A 231 -20.35 -12.26 21.17
N TYR A 232 -19.40 -11.47 21.64
CA TYR A 232 -19.58 -10.29 22.44
C TYR A 232 -18.87 -9.15 21.73
N MET A 233 -19.56 -8.04 21.53
CA MET A 233 -19.06 -6.94 20.72
C MET A 233 -19.34 -5.61 21.42
N VAL A 234 -18.39 -4.71 21.31
CA VAL A 234 -18.54 -3.30 21.67
C VAL A 234 -18.21 -2.48 20.43
N THR A 235 -19.14 -1.64 20.03
CA THR A 235 -18.96 -0.71 18.91
C THR A 235 -19.08 0.71 19.43
N ARG A 236 -18.10 1.54 19.09
CA ARG A 236 -18.12 2.98 19.33
C ARG A 236 -18.33 3.69 18.02
N LEU A 237 -19.39 4.50 17.92
CA LEU A 237 -19.70 5.32 16.75
C LEU A 237 -19.51 6.77 17.16
N PHE A 238 -18.52 7.45 16.58
CA PHE A 238 -18.25 8.84 16.89
C PHE A 238 -19.26 9.74 16.18
N THR A 239 -19.99 10.56 16.94
CA THR A 239 -21.06 11.43 16.43
C THR A 239 -20.72 12.91 16.51
N ASN A 240 -19.80 13.28 17.41
CA ASN A 240 -19.47 14.66 17.77
C ASN A 240 -20.72 15.53 18.02
N ALA A 241 -21.79 14.91 18.53
CA ALA A 241 -23.13 15.50 18.62
C ALA A 241 -23.13 16.85 19.35
N ALA A 242 -22.41 16.94 20.47
CA ALA A 242 -22.31 18.15 21.27
C ALA A 242 -21.65 19.32 20.52
N ILE A 243 -20.69 19.03 19.62
CA ILE A 243 -20.02 20.03 18.79
C ILE A 243 -20.91 20.44 17.61
N ILE A 244 -21.52 19.49 16.90
CA ILE A 244 -22.32 19.83 15.70
C ILE A 244 -23.74 20.34 16.02
N GLY A 245 -24.09 20.47 17.30
CA GLY A 245 -25.39 21.02 17.74
C GLY A 245 -26.54 20.02 17.77
N HIS A 246 -26.23 18.72 17.80
CA HIS A 246 -27.23 17.69 18.07
C HIS A 246 -27.36 17.46 19.57
N ASP A 247 -28.56 17.62 20.12
CA ASP A 247 -28.86 17.20 21.48
C ASP A 247 -29.09 15.69 21.57
N GLU A 248 -29.06 15.16 22.81
CA GLU A 248 -29.26 13.73 23.07
C GLU A 248 -30.59 13.23 22.50
N ALA A 249 -31.66 14.04 22.58
CA ALA A 249 -32.99 13.66 22.11
C ALA A 249 -33.07 13.51 20.57
N LEU A 250 -32.35 14.36 19.83
CA LEU A 250 -32.22 14.22 18.39
C LEU A 250 -31.41 12.97 18.02
N VAL A 251 -30.32 12.69 18.73
CA VAL A 251 -29.52 11.47 18.51
C VAL A 251 -30.34 10.22 18.80
N GLU A 252 -31.08 10.18 19.92
CA GLU A 252 -32.00 9.09 20.25
C GLU A 252 -33.06 8.85 19.18
N ARG A 253 -33.68 9.92 18.64
CA ARG A 253 -34.65 9.81 17.54
C ARG A 253 -34.02 9.25 16.26
N LYS A 254 -32.82 9.71 15.91
CA LYS A 254 -32.07 9.20 14.75
C LYS A 254 -31.77 7.72 14.92
N ILE A 255 -31.28 7.30 16.10
CA ILE A 255 -31.07 5.88 16.40
C ILE A 255 -32.39 5.12 16.22
N ASP A 256 -33.47 5.58 16.84
CA ASP A 256 -34.76 4.89 16.80
C ASP A 256 -35.27 4.67 15.36
N SER A 257 -35.08 5.66 14.48
CA SER A 257 -35.47 5.56 13.06
C SER A 257 -34.71 4.50 12.28
N VAL A 258 -33.45 4.20 12.63
CA VAL A 258 -32.62 3.24 11.89
C VAL A 258 -32.64 1.84 12.49
N LEU A 259 -33.17 1.65 13.71
CA LEU A 259 -33.20 0.36 14.39
C LEU A 259 -33.95 -0.71 13.58
N TYR A 260 -35.06 -0.37 12.93
CA TYR A 260 -35.88 -1.34 12.20
C TYR A 260 -35.15 -1.95 11.00
N GLU A 261 -34.31 -1.16 10.32
CA GLU A 261 -33.53 -1.59 9.16
C GLU A 261 -32.22 -2.28 9.57
N ASN A 262 -31.65 -1.91 10.72
CA ASN A 262 -30.30 -2.31 11.12
C ASN A 262 -30.26 -3.42 12.21
N ILE A 263 -31.38 -3.75 12.86
CA ILE A 263 -31.45 -4.90 13.76
C ILE A 263 -31.92 -6.14 12.98
N PRO A 264 -31.11 -7.21 12.87
CA PRO A 264 -31.46 -8.38 12.06
C PRO A 264 -32.71 -9.11 12.55
N GLY A 265 -33.59 -9.48 11.62
CA GLY A 265 -34.77 -10.29 11.92
C GLY A 265 -35.86 -9.52 12.68
N LYS A 266 -36.47 -10.16 13.69
CA LYS A 266 -37.61 -9.60 14.43
C LYS A 266 -37.16 -9.05 15.78
N ILE A 267 -37.36 -7.75 16.00
CA ILE A 267 -37.25 -7.13 17.33
C ILE A 267 -38.35 -7.70 18.23
N LEU A 268 -37.96 -8.28 19.36
CA LEU A 268 -38.85 -8.88 20.36
C LEU A 268 -39.18 -7.88 21.46
N THR A 269 -38.18 -7.14 21.94
CA THR A 269 -38.36 -6.08 22.94
C THR A 269 -37.48 -4.89 22.63
N LYS A 270 -37.98 -3.68 22.87
CA LYS A 270 -37.21 -2.43 22.92
C LYS A 270 -37.62 -1.68 24.19
N LYS A 271 -36.69 -1.40 25.09
CA LYS A 271 -36.95 -0.70 26.35
C LYS A 271 -35.97 0.46 26.52
N PRO A 272 -36.43 1.66 26.93
CA PRO A 272 -35.51 2.71 27.33
C PRO A 272 -34.76 2.29 28.59
N ILE A 273 -33.47 2.59 28.65
CA ILE A 273 -32.60 2.32 29.80
C ILE A 273 -31.75 3.55 30.12
N ILE A 274 -31.34 3.66 31.39
CA ILE A 274 -30.38 4.65 31.85
C ILE A 274 -29.28 3.91 32.60
N LYS A 275 -28.02 4.21 32.27
CA LYS A 275 -26.86 3.62 32.93
C LYS A 275 -25.80 4.70 33.14
N ASN A 276 -25.38 4.90 34.39
CA ASN A 276 -24.35 5.89 34.74
C ASN A 276 -24.65 7.29 34.16
N GLY A 277 -25.92 7.74 34.22
CA GLY A 277 -26.36 9.02 33.68
C GLY A 277 -26.64 9.06 32.17
N TYR A 278 -26.21 8.07 31.40
CA TYR A 278 -26.43 8.00 29.95
C TYR A 278 -27.70 7.24 29.59
N LYS A 279 -28.50 7.81 28.70
CA LYS A 279 -29.73 7.20 28.18
C LYS A 279 -29.46 6.29 26.99
N GLY A 280 -30.40 5.39 26.73
CA GLY A 280 -30.46 4.65 25.48
C GLY A 280 -31.44 3.49 25.52
N PHE A 281 -31.11 2.39 24.84
CA PHE A 281 -32.06 1.31 24.56
C PHE A 281 -31.51 -0.07 24.90
N GLU A 282 -32.31 -0.89 25.56
CA GLU A 282 -32.16 -2.34 25.62
C GLU A 282 -33.04 -2.97 24.52
N ILE A 283 -32.42 -3.76 23.66
CA ILE A 283 -33.11 -4.44 22.55
C ILE A 283 -32.83 -5.94 22.63
N THR A 284 -33.87 -6.75 22.44
CA THR A 284 -33.72 -8.17 22.12
C THR A 284 -34.39 -8.46 20.80
N ASN A 285 -33.76 -9.29 19.98
CA ASN A 285 -34.26 -9.69 18.67
C ASN A 285 -34.00 -11.18 18.42
N ARG A 286 -34.73 -11.71 17.45
CA ARG A 286 -34.50 -13.04 16.88
C ARG A 286 -34.17 -12.91 15.41
N THR A 287 -33.01 -13.41 15.00
CA THR A 287 -32.58 -13.40 13.59
C THR A 287 -33.49 -14.28 12.74
N ARG A 288 -33.42 -14.16 11.40
CA ARG A 288 -34.13 -15.07 10.49
C ARG A 288 -33.70 -16.54 10.66
N ARG A 289 -32.45 -16.78 11.08
CA ARG A 289 -31.91 -18.11 11.42
C ARG A 289 -32.39 -18.65 12.77
N GLY A 290 -33.09 -17.83 13.55
CA GLY A 290 -33.65 -18.22 14.84
C GLY A 290 -32.77 -17.89 16.05
N ASP A 291 -31.62 -17.25 15.85
CA ASP A 291 -30.67 -16.89 16.90
C ASP A 291 -31.14 -15.69 17.72
N PHE A 292 -30.95 -15.76 19.03
CA PHE A 292 -31.21 -14.63 19.91
C PHE A 292 -30.01 -13.69 19.99
N GLN A 293 -30.29 -12.39 19.92
CA GLN A 293 -29.31 -11.35 20.20
C GLN A 293 -29.87 -10.34 21.19
N ARG A 294 -28.96 -9.67 21.90
CA ARG A 294 -29.27 -8.58 22.83
C ARG A 294 -28.32 -7.42 22.60
N TYR A 295 -28.86 -6.21 22.73
CA TYR A 295 -28.14 -4.96 22.56
C TYR A 295 -28.42 -4.05 23.75
N ASN A 296 -27.38 -3.36 24.24
CA ASN A 296 -27.51 -2.14 25.01
C ASN A 296 -26.83 -1.02 24.22
N ILE A 297 -27.62 -0.01 23.83
CA ILE A 297 -27.15 1.17 23.11
C ILE A 297 -27.18 2.34 24.07
N PHE A 298 -26.10 3.12 24.16
CA PHE A 298 -26.02 4.32 25.00
C PHE A 298 -25.60 5.53 24.19
N VAL A 299 -26.27 6.65 24.42
CA VAL A 299 -25.99 7.95 23.80
C VAL A 299 -25.15 8.79 24.74
N THR A 300 -24.06 9.36 24.23
CA THR A 300 -23.17 10.28 24.95
C THR A 300 -23.00 11.57 24.13
N PRO A 301 -22.40 12.64 24.70
CA PRO A 301 -22.16 13.89 23.97
C PRO A 301 -21.31 13.74 22.69
N PHE A 302 -20.41 12.74 22.61
CA PHE A 302 -19.45 12.61 21.51
C PHE A 302 -19.56 11.28 20.74
N GLU A 303 -20.16 10.26 21.33
CA GLU A 303 -20.25 8.93 20.72
C GLU A 303 -21.52 8.17 21.10
N ILE A 304 -21.86 7.16 20.30
CA ILE A 304 -22.83 6.11 20.61
C ILE A 304 -22.05 4.83 20.93
N LEU A 305 -22.35 4.23 22.07
CA LEU A 305 -21.81 2.93 22.46
C LEU A 305 -22.86 1.84 22.22
N VAL A 306 -22.50 0.80 21.47
CA VAL A 306 -23.33 -0.37 21.23
C VAL A 306 -22.65 -1.60 21.82
N PHE A 307 -23.22 -2.14 22.90
CA PHE A 307 -22.86 -3.43 23.45
C PHE A 307 -23.78 -4.48 22.86
N LYS A 308 -23.22 -5.51 22.25
CA LYS A 308 -23.99 -6.58 21.59
C LYS A 308 -23.51 -7.95 22.05
N MET A 309 -24.46 -8.85 22.27
CA MET A 309 -24.21 -10.29 22.39
C MET A 309 -25.11 -11.03 21.42
N SER A 310 -24.54 -11.99 20.69
CA SER A 310 -25.26 -12.88 19.78
C SER A 310 -24.79 -14.31 20.02
N GLY A 311 -25.66 -15.29 19.87
CA GLY A 311 -25.28 -16.69 19.95
C GLY A 311 -26.32 -17.61 19.36
N ASN A 312 -25.89 -18.79 18.93
CA ASN A 312 -26.73 -19.73 18.20
C ASN A 312 -27.98 -20.13 18.99
N GLY A 313 -29.13 -20.12 18.31
CA GLY A 313 -30.43 -20.46 18.89
C GLY A 313 -30.73 -19.69 20.18
N ASP A 314 -31.08 -20.42 21.24
CA ASP A 314 -31.47 -19.86 22.55
C ASP A 314 -30.28 -19.56 23.49
N TYR A 315 -29.03 -19.57 23.00
CA TYR A 315 -27.84 -19.42 23.85
C TYR A 315 -27.91 -18.16 24.73
N VAL A 316 -28.16 -17.00 24.10
CA VAL A 316 -28.27 -15.69 24.76
C VAL A 316 -29.47 -15.62 25.72
N LYS A 317 -30.57 -16.30 25.39
CA LYS A 317 -31.83 -16.25 26.15
C LYS A 317 -31.79 -17.10 27.42
N LEU A 318 -31.27 -18.32 27.34
CA LEU A 318 -31.31 -19.28 28.44
C LEU A 318 -30.06 -19.23 29.35
N GLY A 319 -29.02 -18.49 28.94
CA GLY A 319 -27.75 -18.39 29.66
C GLY A 319 -27.68 -17.30 30.72
N THR A 320 -26.77 -17.49 31.69
CA THR A 320 -26.40 -16.41 32.63
C THR A 320 -25.38 -15.44 32.04
N GLU A 321 -24.70 -15.82 30.95
CA GLU A 321 -23.61 -15.08 30.32
C GLU A 321 -24.06 -13.71 29.82
N ALA A 322 -25.27 -13.62 29.26
CA ALA A 322 -25.85 -12.35 28.83
C ALA A 322 -26.06 -11.40 30.03
N ALA A 323 -26.61 -11.91 31.13
CA ALA A 323 -26.78 -11.11 32.34
C ALA A 323 -25.44 -10.65 32.92
N GLN A 324 -24.42 -11.52 32.95
CA GLN A 324 -23.08 -11.15 33.40
C GLN A 324 -22.46 -10.05 32.52
N PHE A 325 -22.56 -10.16 31.19
CA PHE A 325 -22.08 -9.14 30.26
C PHE A 325 -22.81 -7.80 30.46
N PHE A 326 -24.13 -7.75 30.27
CA PHE A 326 -24.88 -6.49 30.26
C PHE A 326 -24.98 -5.81 31.64
N ASN A 327 -25.08 -6.56 32.73
CA ASN A 327 -25.15 -5.97 34.07
C ASN A 327 -23.81 -5.37 34.50
N SER A 328 -22.70 -5.91 33.99
CA SER A 328 -21.34 -5.46 34.30
C SER A 328 -20.90 -4.19 33.57
N ILE A 329 -21.67 -3.72 32.59
CA ILE A 329 -21.36 -2.48 31.87
C ILE A 329 -21.26 -1.34 32.90
N GLN A 330 -20.15 -0.62 32.87
CA GLN A 330 -19.93 0.61 33.63
C GLN A 330 -19.42 1.67 32.66
N LEU A 331 -20.11 2.80 32.61
CA LEU A 331 -19.69 3.97 31.83
C LEU A 331 -19.16 5.03 32.78
N LYS A 332 -18.08 5.70 32.39
CA LYS A 332 -17.44 6.72 33.22
C LYS A 332 -18.31 7.97 33.28
N GLU A 333 -18.69 8.36 34.49
CA GLU A 333 -19.35 9.64 34.75
C GLU A 333 -18.29 10.73 34.96
N PHE A 334 -18.45 11.85 34.28
CA PHE A 334 -17.56 12.99 34.44
C PHE A 334 -18.19 14.02 35.37
N LYS A 335 -17.45 14.39 36.42
CA LYS A 335 -17.75 15.56 37.25
C LYS A 335 -16.82 16.69 36.82
N PRO A 336 -17.32 17.92 36.60
CA PRO A 336 -16.49 19.03 36.17
C PRO A 336 -15.50 19.39 37.28
N GLU A 337 -14.25 19.05 37.07
CA GLU A 337 -13.08 19.40 37.87
C GLU A 337 -12.00 19.90 36.90
N TRP A 338 -11.91 21.23 36.78
CA TRP A 338 -10.98 21.86 35.87
C TRP A 338 -9.54 21.53 36.23
N LYS A 339 -8.85 20.89 35.28
CA LYS A 339 -7.47 20.46 35.44
C LYS A 339 -6.69 20.59 34.14
N LYS A 340 -5.38 20.67 34.28
CA LYS A 340 -4.47 20.61 33.14
C LYS A 340 -4.42 19.19 32.59
N PHE A 341 -4.86 19.04 31.35
CA PHE A 341 -4.72 17.82 30.58
C PHE A 341 -3.48 17.91 29.68
N ARG A 342 -2.75 16.80 29.62
CA ARG A 342 -1.63 16.59 28.70
C ARG A 342 -1.72 15.17 28.15
N PRO A 343 -1.67 14.94 26.83
CA PRO A 343 -1.59 13.60 26.27
C PRO A 343 -0.35 12.86 26.80
N ALA A 344 -0.42 11.54 26.93
CA ALA A 344 0.68 10.74 27.48
C ALA A 344 2.00 10.88 26.68
N HIS A 345 1.90 11.08 25.37
CA HIS A 345 3.02 11.32 24.46
C HIS A 345 3.42 12.80 24.35
N GLY A 346 2.80 13.72 25.11
CA GLY A 346 3.05 15.16 25.02
C GLY A 346 2.38 15.83 23.81
N GLY A 347 2.99 16.89 23.28
CA GLY A 347 2.48 17.67 22.15
C GLY A 347 1.77 18.97 22.56
N PHE A 348 0.85 18.90 23.52
CA PHE A 348 0.20 20.09 24.07
C PHE A 348 -0.21 19.92 25.54
N GLU A 349 -0.55 21.03 26.18
CA GLU A 349 -1.22 21.10 27.48
C GLU A 349 -2.40 22.09 27.37
N VAL A 350 -3.51 21.79 28.03
CA VAL A 350 -4.73 22.62 28.00
C VAL A 350 -5.54 22.38 29.27
N GLU A 351 -6.28 23.38 29.74
CA GLU A 351 -7.23 23.21 30.84
C GLU A 351 -8.56 22.66 30.31
N MET A 352 -9.03 21.56 30.90
CA MET A 352 -10.25 20.85 30.53
C MET A 352 -11.14 20.64 31.77
N PRO A 353 -12.47 20.56 31.60
CA PRO A 353 -13.39 20.32 32.72
C PRO A 353 -13.26 18.91 33.31
N HIS A 354 -12.66 17.95 32.61
CA HIS A 354 -12.36 16.60 33.09
C HIS A 354 -11.34 15.94 32.15
N GLU A 355 -10.93 14.67 32.37
CA GLU A 355 -10.13 13.98 31.34
C GLU A 355 -10.94 13.83 30.05
N PRO A 356 -10.38 14.20 28.88
CA PRO A 356 -11.12 14.14 27.64
C PRO A 356 -11.28 12.70 27.14
N LEU A 357 -12.38 12.46 26.45
CA LEU A 357 -12.53 11.34 25.53
C LEU A 357 -11.47 11.46 24.44
N THR A 358 -10.65 10.43 24.24
CA THR A 358 -9.60 10.44 23.21
C THR A 358 -9.96 9.47 22.08
N ILE A 359 -9.97 9.99 20.86
CA ILE A 359 -10.27 9.22 19.65
C ILE A 359 -9.06 9.29 18.74
N ALA A 360 -8.50 8.12 18.42
CA ALA A 360 -7.31 7.99 17.57
C ALA A 360 -7.66 7.20 16.30
N ASN A 361 -7.97 7.94 15.24
CA ASN A 361 -8.17 7.43 13.88
C ASN A 361 -7.11 8.07 12.95
N GLU A 362 -7.49 8.52 11.75
CA GLU A 362 -6.60 9.37 10.91
C GLU A 362 -6.26 10.70 11.61
N ASN A 363 -7.20 11.20 12.41
CA ASN A 363 -7.02 12.36 13.28
C ASN A 363 -7.02 11.95 14.76
N MET A 364 -6.41 12.79 15.59
CA MET A 364 -6.50 12.70 17.05
C MET A 364 -7.53 13.71 17.57
N VAL A 365 -8.60 13.23 18.19
CA VAL A 365 -9.66 14.06 18.76
C VAL A 365 -9.68 13.94 20.28
N TYR A 366 -9.80 15.06 20.98
CA TYR A 366 -9.94 15.13 22.43
C TYR A 366 -11.21 15.91 22.77
N GLY A 367 -12.26 15.21 23.21
CA GLY A 367 -13.57 15.79 23.51
C GLY A 367 -13.88 15.84 25.01
N ALA A 368 -14.42 16.95 25.50
CA ALA A 368 -14.89 17.09 26.88
C ALA A 368 -16.20 17.88 26.96
N TYR A 369 -17.08 17.53 27.91
CA TYR A 369 -18.38 18.18 28.05
C TYR A 369 -18.60 18.61 29.50
N ASP A 370 -18.78 19.92 29.69
CA ASP A 370 -19.14 20.47 30.99
C ASP A 370 -20.67 20.55 31.12
N ALA A 371 -21.25 19.60 31.86
CA ALA A 371 -22.68 19.54 32.11
C ALA A 371 -23.21 20.73 32.93
N ALA A 372 -22.37 21.42 33.72
CA ALA A 372 -22.80 22.55 34.53
C ALA A 372 -23.05 23.80 33.68
N THR A 373 -22.18 24.06 32.71
CA THR A 373 -22.30 25.20 31.79
C THR A 373 -22.94 24.84 30.44
N LYS A 374 -23.19 23.54 30.19
CA LYS A 374 -23.61 22.98 28.91
C LYS A 374 -22.65 23.36 27.76
N THR A 375 -21.35 23.33 28.06
CA THR A 375 -20.29 23.69 27.11
C THR A 375 -19.58 22.45 26.60
N ALA A 376 -19.44 22.33 25.29
CA ALA A 376 -18.66 21.28 24.64
C ALA A 376 -17.29 21.82 24.23
N PHE A 377 -16.25 21.01 24.43
CA PHE A 377 -14.87 21.32 24.08
C PHE A 377 -14.31 20.20 23.21
N GLU A 378 -13.60 20.56 22.15
CA GLU A 378 -12.94 19.62 21.26
C GLU A 378 -11.57 20.15 20.82
N ILE A 379 -10.59 19.25 20.76
CA ILE A 379 -9.32 19.50 20.08
C ILE A 379 -9.18 18.44 19.00
N LEU A 380 -9.16 18.87 17.75
CA LEU A 380 -8.81 18.05 16.60
C LEU A 380 -7.36 18.33 16.24
N ARG A 381 -6.54 17.28 16.14
CA ARG A 381 -5.20 17.33 15.57
C ARG A 381 -5.14 16.46 14.32
N THR A 382 -4.81 17.06 13.19
CA THR A 382 -4.55 16.39 11.92
C THR A 382 -3.08 16.54 11.57
N ASP A 383 -2.41 15.44 11.21
CA ASP A 383 -0.98 15.43 10.90
C ASP A 383 -0.78 15.38 9.37
N ILE A 384 -0.53 16.54 8.76
CA ILE A 384 -0.34 16.73 7.31
C ILE A 384 1.15 16.94 7.04
N HIS A 385 1.72 16.15 6.14
CA HIS A 385 3.13 16.24 5.74
C HIS A 385 3.21 16.61 4.28
N ASN A 386 4.01 17.62 3.94
CA ASN A 386 4.25 17.99 2.56
C ASN A 386 5.74 18.15 2.27
N TYR A 387 6.27 17.23 1.48
CA TYR A 387 7.69 17.17 1.13
C TYR A 387 8.03 17.86 -0.19
N ALA A 388 7.01 18.25 -0.96
CA ALA A 388 7.16 18.87 -2.27
C ALA A 388 7.02 20.39 -2.21
N PHE A 389 6.14 20.91 -1.36
CA PHE A 389 5.92 22.36 -1.19
C PHE A 389 5.59 22.71 0.27
N LEU A 390 5.85 23.97 0.65
CA LEU A 390 5.49 24.51 1.95
C LEU A 390 4.77 25.85 1.76
N GLU A 391 3.47 25.87 2.04
CA GLU A 391 2.65 27.07 1.91
C GLU A 391 2.90 28.10 3.02
N GLU A 392 2.47 29.34 2.76
CA GLU A 392 2.44 30.42 3.76
C GLU A 392 1.49 30.06 4.91
N ASP A 393 1.86 30.32 6.16
CA ASP A 393 1.03 29.93 7.32
C ASP A 393 -0.37 30.56 7.27
N SER A 394 -0.47 31.80 6.78
CA SER A 394 -1.75 32.50 6.63
C SER A 394 -2.67 31.83 5.61
N PHE A 395 -2.11 31.23 4.55
CA PHE A 395 -2.90 30.51 3.56
C PHE A 395 -3.52 29.26 4.20
N ASP A 396 -2.70 28.45 4.87
CA ASP A 396 -3.18 27.22 5.52
C ASP A 396 -4.14 27.51 6.67
N LEU A 397 -3.90 28.54 7.48
CA LEU A 397 -4.84 28.95 8.54
C LEU A 397 -6.20 29.39 7.97
N ASN A 398 -6.20 30.11 6.85
CA ASN A 398 -7.44 30.49 6.18
C ASN A 398 -8.12 29.28 5.53
N LEU A 399 -7.37 28.34 4.97
CA LEU A 399 -7.93 27.10 4.42
C LEU A 399 -8.59 26.24 5.51
N MET A 400 -7.97 26.16 6.70
CA MET A 400 -8.57 25.50 7.86
C MET A 400 -9.89 26.20 8.28
N GLU A 401 -9.88 27.53 8.33
CA GLU A 401 -11.05 28.35 8.64
C GLU A 401 -12.17 28.13 7.63
N GLU A 402 -11.88 28.24 6.34
CA GLU A 402 -12.84 28.05 5.25
C GLU A 402 -13.43 26.63 5.27
N SER A 403 -12.58 25.62 5.47
CA SER A 403 -13.03 24.23 5.61
C SER A 403 -13.98 24.07 6.80
N PHE A 404 -13.71 24.70 7.95
CA PHE A 404 -14.61 24.64 9.09
C PHE A 404 -15.90 25.42 8.86
N ALA A 405 -15.80 26.64 8.33
CA ALA A 405 -16.92 27.54 8.06
C ALA A 405 -17.91 26.97 7.02
N SER A 406 -17.42 26.15 6.10
CA SER A 406 -18.26 25.44 5.11
C SER A 406 -19.10 24.30 5.71
N SER A 407 -18.87 23.92 6.97
CA SER A 407 -19.62 22.85 7.63
C SER A 407 -21.10 23.19 7.79
N ASP A 408 -21.98 22.21 7.55
CA ASP A 408 -23.43 22.39 7.55
C ASP A 408 -24.01 22.93 8.86
N PHE A 409 -23.35 22.76 10.00
CA PHE A 409 -23.83 23.26 11.30
C PHE A 409 -23.50 24.75 11.54
N VAL A 410 -22.58 25.34 10.77
CA VAL A 410 -22.22 26.75 10.84
C VAL A 410 -23.29 27.59 10.13
N GLN A 411 -23.75 28.66 10.77
CA GLN A 411 -24.67 29.63 10.15
C GLN A 411 -23.91 30.78 9.52
N ARG A 412 -22.98 31.40 10.27
CA ARG A 412 -22.11 32.47 9.79
C ARG A 412 -20.94 32.73 10.74
N GLN A 413 -19.86 33.28 10.21
CA GLN A 413 -18.79 33.90 10.99
C GLN A 413 -19.28 35.18 11.68
N LEU A 414 -18.82 35.40 12.91
CA LEU A 414 -19.08 36.61 13.72
C LEU A 414 -17.87 37.53 13.77
N SER A 415 -16.67 36.97 13.96
CA SER A 415 -15.41 37.72 13.98
C SER A 415 -14.24 36.79 13.69
N GLN A 416 -13.15 37.32 13.16
CA GLN A 416 -11.89 36.62 12.91
C GLN A 416 -10.73 37.52 13.33
N GLN A 417 -9.71 36.95 13.97
CA GLN A 417 -8.56 37.68 14.45
C GLN A 417 -7.29 36.81 14.41
N ALA A 418 -6.23 37.33 13.81
CA ALA A 418 -4.92 36.69 13.87
C ALA A 418 -4.38 36.70 15.31
N SER A 419 -3.77 35.60 15.72
CA SER A 419 -3.31 35.34 17.09
C SER A 419 -1.99 34.57 17.08
N MET A 420 -1.43 34.32 18.26
CA MET A 420 -0.22 33.51 18.40
C MET A 420 -0.29 32.61 19.63
N VAL A 421 0.24 31.40 19.52
CA VAL A 421 0.38 30.44 20.62
C VAL A 421 1.82 29.98 20.70
N ASN A 422 2.52 30.25 21.80
CA ASN A 422 3.94 29.89 21.96
C ASN A 422 4.85 30.36 20.80
N GLY A 423 4.48 31.46 20.11
CA GLY A 423 5.18 31.99 18.93
C GLY A 423 4.68 31.45 17.59
N TYR A 424 3.83 30.42 17.58
CA TYR A 424 3.23 29.88 16.36
C TYR A 424 2.03 30.72 15.92
N PRO A 425 1.88 30.99 14.60
CA PRO A 425 0.71 31.65 14.04
C PRO A 425 -0.57 30.88 14.34
N ALA A 426 -1.60 31.62 14.75
CA ALA A 426 -2.92 31.08 15.00
C ALA A 426 -4.00 32.02 14.46
N LEU A 427 -5.22 31.48 14.31
CA LEU A 427 -6.38 32.23 13.87
C LEU A 427 -7.55 31.96 14.81
N ASP A 428 -8.01 33.00 15.50
CA ASP A 428 -9.14 32.95 16.41
C ASP A 428 -10.41 33.42 15.71
N VAL A 429 -11.44 32.58 15.70
CA VAL A 429 -12.68 32.81 14.98
C VAL A 429 -13.88 32.56 15.89
N ARG A 430 -14.88 33.44 15.80
CA ARG A 430 -16.17 33.26 16.46
C ARG A 430 -17.21 32.90 15.41
N TYR A 431 -18.02 31.89 15.69
CA TYR A 431 -19.12 31.48 14.81
C TYR A 431 -20.47 31.50 15.51
N LYS A 432 -21.51 31.77 14.73
CA LYS A 432 -22.90 31.46 15.08
C LYS A 432 -23.29 30.16 14.40
N PHE A 433 -23.83 29.22 15.15
CA PHE A 433 -24.30 27.93 14.61
C PHE A 433 -25.81 27.97 14.36
N LYS A 434 -26.29 27.04 13.52
CA LYS A 434 -27.71 26.97 13.12
C LYS A 434 -28.65 26.65 14.29
N ASP A 435 -28.17 25.97 15.33
CA ASP A 435 -28.89 25.73 16.59
C ASP A 435 -28.95 26.97 17.51
N SER A 436 -28.53 28.13 17.02
CA SER A 436 -28.38 29.38 17.76
C SER A 436 -27.28 29.40 18.82
N SER A 437 -26.45 28.37 18.94
CA SER A 437 -25.27 28.41 19.81
C SER A 437 -24.13 29.25 19.22
N VAL A 438 -23.13 29.53 20.05
CA VAL A 438 -21.91 30.25 19.70
C VAL A 438 -20.70 29.33 19.89
N ALA A 439 -19.75 29.39 18.96
CA ALA A 439 -18.48 28.69 19.06
C ALA A 439 -17.29 29.65 19.04
N LEU A 440 -16.33 29.41 19.92
CA LEU A 440 -14.98 29.96 19.84
C LEU A 440 -14.08 28.90 19.23
N VAL A 441 -13.44 29.23 18.12
CA VAL A 441 -12.58 28.30 17.38
C VAL A 441 -11.18 28.90 17.24
N ARG A 442 -10.15 28.09 17.49
CA ARG A 442 -8.76 28.46 17.24
C ARG A 442 -8.13 27.46 16.28
N PHE A 443 -7.62 27.96 15.17
CA PHE A 443 -6.78 27.22 14.24
C PHE A 443 -5.31 27.52 14.53
N LEU A 444 -4.46 26.50 14.53
CA LEU A 444 -3.05 26.61 14.88
C LEU A 444 -2.23 25.58 14.09
N ILE A 445 -1.09 26.02 13.56
CA ILE A 445 -0.14 25.16 12.84
C ILE A 445 1.13 25.02 13.69
N ASN A 446 1.60 23.78 13.87
CA ASN A 446 2.86 23.47 14.56
C ASN A 446 3.62 22.37 13.81
N GLY A 447 4.51 22.79 12.89
CA GLY A 447 5.15 21.84 11.97
C GLY A 447 4.07 21.14 11.12
N PRO A 448 4.11 19.80 10.99
CA PRO A 448 3.09 19.04 10.26
C PRO A 448 1.74 18.91 11.00
N ARG A 449 1.55 19.57 12.16
CA ARG A 449 0.38 19.36 13.03
C ARG A 449 -0.58 20.54 12.93
N TYR A 450 -1.80 20.24 12.53
CA TYR A 450 -2.89 21.18 12.35
C TYR A 450 -3.87 20.99 13.49
N TYR A 451 -3.95 21.96 14.38
CA TYR A 451 -4.84 21.95 15.53
C TYR A 451 -6.07 22.82 15.29
N THR A 452 -7.25 22.25 15.51
CA THR A 452 -8.52 22.98 15.58
C THR A 452 -9.09 22.79 16.98
N LEU A 453 -9.15 23.87 17.75
CA LEU A 453 -9.77 23.90 19.07
C LEU A 453 -11.17 24.48 18.92
N VAL A 454 -12.18 23.80 19.45
CA VAL A 454 -13.58 24.26 19.41
C VAL A 454 -14.14 24.28 20.83
N ALA A 455 -14.65 25.43 21.27
CA ALA A 455 -15.50 25.53 22.45
C ALA A 455 -16.88 26.03 22.03
N LYS A 456 -17.94 25.30 22.35
CA LYS A 456 -19.33 25.60 21.93
C LYS A 456 -20.28 25.63 23.12
N SER A 457 -21.12 26.66 23.19
CA SER A 457 -22.16 26.84 24.21
C SER A 457 -23.31 27.68 23.65
N GLY A 458 -24.49 27.64 24.27
CA GLY A 458 -25.64 28.48 23.89
C GLY A 458 -25.30 29.97 23.83
N THR A 459 -24.48 30.44 24.78
CA THR A 459 -23.88 31.78 24.78
C THR A 459 -22.40 31.71 25.14
N GLU A 460 -21.61 32.69 24.69
CA GLU A 460 -20.21 32.82 25.09
C GLU A 460 -20.09 32.89 26.62
N ASN A 461 -19.17 32.13 27.20
CA ASN A 461 -18.99 32.05 28.64
C ASN A 461 -17.50 31.92 29.02
N ARG A 462 -17.19 32.08 30.32
CA ARG A 462 -15.81 32.08 30.82
C ARG A 462 -15.06 30.77 30.57
N SER A 463 -15.77 29.64 30.59
CA SER A 463 -15.15 28.33 30.40
C SER A 463 -14.63 28.12 28.97
N MET A 464 -15.32 28.67 27.97
CA MET A 464 -14.86 28.69 26.58
C MET A 464 -13.55 29.46 26.43
N GLN A 465 -13.47 30.64 27.05
CA GLN A 465 -12.27 31.48 27.04
C GLN A 465 -11.10 30.83 27.80
N GLN A 466 -11.38 30.21 28.95
CA GLN A 466 -10.38 29.47 29.74
C GLN A 466 -9.75 28.34 28.92
N PHE A 467 -10.56 27.53 28.24
CA PHE A 467 -10.09 26.46 27.37
C PHE A 467 -9.18 26.98 26.24
N VAL A 468 -9.66 27.93 25.42
CA VAL A 468 -8.90 28.45 24.27
C VAL A 468 -7.60 29.13 24.70
N HIS A 469 -7.62 29.96 25.76
CA HIS A 469 -6.44 30.69 26.21
C HIS A 469 -5.43 29.84 26.99
N SER A 470 -5.86 28.73 27.59
CA SER A 470 -4.97 27.84 28.35
C SER A 470 -4.11 26.92 27.46
N PHE A 471 -4.44 26.78 26.18
CA PHE A 471 -3.75 25.87 25.27
C PHE A 471 -2.30 26.30 25.03
N GLN A 472 -1.37 25.37 25.21
CA GLN A 472 0.05 25.57 24.98
C GLN A 472 0.66 24.36 24.28
N ILE A 473 1.55 24.62 23.32
CA ILE A 473 2.38 23.57 22.72
C ILE A 473 3.45 23.12 23.72
N LYS A 474 3.64 21.80 23.84
CA LYS A 474 4.63 21.17 24.72
C LYS A 474 5.43 20.13 23.95
N PRO A 475 6.71 19.91 24.29
CA PRO A 475 7.50 18.85 23.65
C PRO A 475 6.86 17.47 23.77
N PHE A 476 7.03 16.67 22.72
CA PHE A 476 6.66 15.26 22.72
C PHE A 476 7.59 14.43 23.64
N VAL A 477 7.05 13.33 24.12
CA VAL A 477 7.73 12.37 25.01
C VAL A 477 7.84 11.05 24.25
N TYR A 478 9.08 10.54 24.15
CA TYR A 478 9.41 9.28 23.49
C TYR A 478 9.95 8.28 24.52
N SER A 479 9.75 7.00 24.24
CA SER A 479 10.50 5.93 24.91
C SER A 479 12.00 6.01 24.56
N ASP A 480 12.82 5.25 25.27
CA ASP A 480 14.25 5.16 24.97
C ASP A 480 14.51 4.68 23.54
N ALA A 481 15.44 5.36 22.86
CA ALA A 481 15.87 4.98 21.52
C ALA A 481 16.74 3.72 21.56
N LYS A 482 16.42 2.75 20.69
CA LYS A 482 17.15 1.49 20.54
C LYS A 482 17.83 1.45 19.19
N LYS A 483 18.94 0.70 19.11
CA LYS A 483 19.60 0.44 17.83
C LYS A 483 18.75 -0.53 17.03
N GLU A 484 18.27 -0.07 15.88
CA GLU A 484 17.51 -0.84 14.90
C GLU A 484 18.33 -0.97 13.61
N THR A 485 18.03 -2.00 12.82
CA THR A 485 18.70 -2.27 11.54
C THR A 485 17.65 -2.59 10.49
N ASP A 486 17.69 -1.86 9.38
CA ASP A 486 16.88 -2.15 8.21
C ASP A 486 17.70 -3.01 7.25
N THR A 487 17.34 -4.27 7.11
CA THR A 487 18.03 -5.21 6.20
C THR A 487 17.57 -5.06 4.75
N ALA A 488 16.48 -4.34 4.49
CA ALA A 488 15.97 -4.13 3.13
C ALA A 488 16.60 -2.89 2.49
N LEU A 489 16.75 -1.83 3.29
CA LEU A 489 17.39 -0.57 2.88
C LEU A 489 18.85 -0.48 3.32
N PHE A 490 19.40 -1.43 4.07
CA PHE A 490 20.82 -1.51 4.41
C PHE A 490 21.36 -0.38 5.30
N TYR A 491 20.63 0.00 6.36
CA TYR A 491 21.12 0.98 7.33
C TYR A 491 20.90 0.54 8.78
N THR A 492 21.63 1.17 9.70
CA THR A 492 21.40 1.11 11.14
C THR A 492 21.08 2.50 11.68
N VAL A 493 20.24 2.56 12.71
CA VAL A 493 19.81 3.83 13.32
C VAL A 493 19.45 3.62 14.79
N LYS A 494 19.53 4.66 15.60
CA LYS A 494 18.95 4.71 16.95
C LYS A 494 17.59 5.39 16.89
N THR A 495 16.53 4.68 17.24
CA THR A 495 15.15 5.17 17.13
C THR A 495 14.29 4.62 18.26
N PRO A 496 13.33 5.40 18.80
CA PRO A 496 12.32 4.90 19.73
C PRO A 496 11.16 4.18 19.01
N VAL A 497 11.14 4.21 17.67
CA VAL A 497 10.11 3.60 16.81
C VAL A 497 10.67 2.34 16.15
N ALA A 498 9.94 1.23 16.23
CA ALA A 498 10.31 0.01 15.52
C ALA A 498 10.25 0.20 13.99
N LEU A 499 11.33 -0.13 13.27
CA LEU A 499 11.39 0.00 11.80
C LEU A 499 10.46 -0.98 11.08
N TYR A 500 10.19 -2.13 11.71
CA TYR A 500 9.26 -3.13 11.22
C TYR A 500 8.05 -3.19 12.15
N LYS A 501 6.92 -2.62 11.73
CA LYS A 501 5.62 -3.03 12.29
C LYS A 501 5.48 -4.50 11.89
N LYS A 502 5.34 -5.44 12.85
CA LYS A 502 5.05 -6.85 12.54
C LYS A 502 3.88 -6.84 11.56
N GLN A 503 4.13 -7.15 10.29
CA GLN A 503 3.04 -7.34 9.34
C GLN A 503 2.16 -8.42 9.96
N LYS A 504 0.91 -8.08 10.28
CA LYS A 504 -0.11 -9.12 10.40
C LYS A 504 -0.01 -9.87 9.09
N LEU A 505 0.28 -11.18 9.13
CA LEU A 505 0.39 -11.97 7.90
C LEU A 505 -0.81 -11.62 7.01
N ALA A 506 -0.54 -10.93 5.91
CA ALA A 506 -1.56 -10.68 4.91
C ALA A 506 -1.95 -12.06 4.41
N MET A 507 -3.21 -12.45 4.62
CA MET A 507 -3.72 -13.76 4.25
C MET A 507 -3.62 -13.99 2.73
N TYR A 508 -3.42 -12.91 1.97
CA TYR A 508 -3.22 -12.90 0.54
C TYR A 508 -2.00 -12.04 0.18
N PRO A 509 -1.09 -12.50 -0.68
CA PRO A 509 -0.05 -11.65 -1.22
C PRO A 509 -0.68 -10.56 -2.10
N GLU A 510 -0.79 -9.34 -1.56
CA GLU A 510 -1.42 -8.17 -2.21
C GLU A 510 -0.83 -7.81 -3.58
N GLY A 511 0.35 -8.33 -3.93
CA GLY A 511 1.01 -8.09 -5.23
C GLY A 511 0.61 -9.01 -6.38
N ASN A 512 -0.17 -10.08 -6.16
CA ASN A 512 -0.38 -11.12 -7.18
C ASN A 512 -1.80 -11.18 -7.79
N PHE A 513 -2.71 -10.29 -7.40
CA PHE A 513 -4.10 -10.35 -7.91
C PHE A 513 -4.35 -9.45 -9.14
N TYR A 514 -3.50 -8.44 -9.37
CA TYR A 514 -3.64 -7.49 -10.49
C TYR A 514 -2.60 -7.68 -11.62
N GLY A 515 -1.57 -8.50 -11.41
CA GLY A 515 -0.69 -8.94 -12.49
C GLY A 515 -1.28 -10.18 -13.14
N GLY A 516 -1.78 -10.05 -14.36
CA GLY A 516 -2.14 -11.20 -15.19
C GLY A 516 -1.00 -12.23 -15.20
N TYR A 517 -1.35 -13.50 -15.34
CA TYR A 517 -0.43 -14.62 -15.55
C TYR A 517 0.33 -14.53 -16.90
N ASP A 518 0.69 -13.33 -17.36
CA ASP A 518 1.69 -13.17 -18.41
C ASP A 518 3.04 -13.38 -17.74
N GLY A 519 3.68 -14.48 -18.11
CA GLY A 519 4.95 -14.88 -17.54
C GLY A 519 5.99 -13.78 -17.74
N ASN A 520 6.42 -13.15 -16.64
CA ASN A 520 7.66 -12.38 -16.62
C ASN A 520 8.77 -13.26 -17.23
N ASP A 521 9.51 -12.74 -18.20
CA ASP A 521 10.59 -13.46 -18.84
C ASP A 521 11.64 -13.80 -17.77
N ALA A 522 12.15 -15.04 -17.75
CA ALA A 522 13.13 -15.46 -16.73
C ALA A 522 14.39 -14.57 -16.73
N ASP A 523 14.70 -13.99 -17.89
CA ASP A 523 15.84 -13.09 -18.09
C ASP A 523 15.53 -11.63 -17.65
N ASP A 524 14.30 -11.28 -17.25
CA ASP A 524 13.97 -9.94 -16.75
C ASP A 524 14.64 -9.66 -15.39
N SER A 525 14.98 -10.71 -14.64
CA SER A 525 15.81 -10.61 -13.45
C SER A 525 17.23 -10.11 -13.71
N LEU A 526 17.69 -10.10 -14.98
CA LEU A 526 19.00 -9.61 -15.39
C LEU A 526 19.01 -8.11 -15.71
N VAL A 527 17.83 -7.48 -15.82
CA VAL A 527 17.74 -6.03 -16.02
C VAL A 527 18.20 -5.33 -14.75
N ASP A 528 19.25 -4.52 -14.86
CA ASP A 528 19.87 -3.75 -13.78
C ASP A 528 19.58 -2.27 -14.01
N ASN A 529 18.36 -1.83 -13.71
CA ASN A 529 17.98 -0.40 -13.75
C ASN A 529 18.40 0.35 -12.48
N GLY A 530 19.31 -0.23 -11.68
CA GLY A 530 19.50 0.19 -10.31
C GLY A 530 18.33 -0.25 -9.41
N LYS A 531 18.32 0.28 -8.19
CA LYS A 531 17.33 -0.05 -7.18
C LYS A 531 16.96 1.18 -6.39
N TYR A 532 15.68 1.54 -6.40
CA TYR A 532 15.10 2.59 -5.57
C TYR A 532 14.13 1.95 -4.59
N ILE A 533 14.28 2.21 -3.30
CA ILE A 533 13.31 1.80 -2.28
C ILE A 533 13.07 2.94 -1.32
N ASP A 534 11.80 3.26 -1.11
CA ASP A 534 11.37 4.21 -0.10
C ASP A 534 10.72 3.52 1.09
N ARG A 535 10.87 4.15 2.26
CA ARG A 535 10.20 3.76 3.48
C ARG A 535 9.85 4.97 4.34
N ILE A 536 8.64 4.96 4.89
CA ILE A 536 8.23 5.93 5.89
C ILE A 536 8.37 5.30 7.28
N VAL A 537 9.17 5.92 8.15
CA VAL A 537 9.25 5.58 9.57
C VAL A 537 8.35 6.56 10.32
N SER A 538 7.22 6.08 10.86
CA SER A 538 6.20 6.92 11.52
C SER A 538 6.00 6.62 13.00
N ASN A 539 5.79 7.66 13.80
CA ASN A 539 5.21 7.55 15.13
C ASN A 539 3.77 8.09 15.09
N ASP A 540 2.80 7.17 15.04
CA ASP A 540 1.39 7.51 14.85
C ASP A 540 0.83 8.36 16.03
N SER A 541 1.40 8.24 17.24
CA SER A 541 0.97 9.03 18.40
C SER A 541 1.43 10.50 18.33
N THR A 542 2.65 10.75 17.85
CA THR A 542 3.22 12.11 17.77
C THR A 542 3.04 12.80 16.42
N GLY A 543 2.63 12.03 15.40
CA GLY A 543 2.44 12.51 14.03
C GLY A 543 3.74 12.65 13.24
N GLU A 544 4.90 12.33 13.83
CA GLU A 544 6.20 12.50 13.15
C GLU A 544 6.47 11.38 12.15
N LYS A 545 6.97 11.77 10.98
CA LYS A 545 7.30 10.87 9.88
C LYS A 545 8.66 11.23 9.30
N ILE A 546 9.49 10.22 9.10
CA ILE A 546 10.77 10.34 8.41
C ILE A 546 10.69 9.50 7.14
N TYR A 547 10.82 10.17 6.00
CA TYR A 547 10.98 9.53 4.70
C TYR A 547 12.43 9.08 4.55
N VAL A 548 12.65 7.83 4.16
CA VAL A 548 13.97 7.26 3.91
C VAL A 548 13.96 6.61 2.53
N SER A 549 14.70 7.19 1.61
CA SER A 549 14.94 6.66 0.28
C SER A 549 16.32 6.05 0.23
N PHE A 550 16.41 4.88 -0.38
CA PHE A 550 17.65 4.23 -0.75
C PHE A 550 17.70 4.10 -2.26
N TYR A 551 18.77 4.62 -2.86
CA TYR A 551 19.04 4.43 -4.27
C TYR A 551 20.37 3.70 -4.45
N LYS A 552 20.41 2.79 -5.42
CA LYS A 552 21.62 2.14 -5.90
C LYS A 552 21.61 2.22 -7.41
N ASN A 553 22.59 2.88 -7.99
CA ASN A 553 22.70 3.00 -9.44
C ASN A 553 22.98 1.64 -10.09
N SER A 554 22.54 1.50 -11.34
CA SER A 554 22.89 0.38 -12.21
C SER A 554 24.40 0.17 -12.25
N ARG A 555 24.88 -1.08 -12.37
CA ARG A 555 26.31 -1.32 -12.59
C ARG A 555 26.89 -0.64 -13.84
N TYR A 556 26.02 -0.31 -14.81
CA TYR A 556 26.37 0.37 -16.06
C TYR A 556 26.28 1.89 -15.96
N PHE A 557 25.81 2.44 -14.84
CA PHE A 557 25.68 3.86 -14.65
C PHE A 557 27.03 4.58 -14.74
N TYR A 558 27.03 5.68 -15.49
CA TYR A 558 28.14 6.59 -15.67
C TYR A 558 27.58 8.01 -15.64
N ASN A 559 28.10 8.84 -14.73
CA ASN A 559 27.70 10.24 -14.65
C ASN A 559 28.40 11.02 -15.78
N THR A 560 27.62 11.57 -16.71
CA THR A 560 28.09 12.34 -17.87
C THR A 560 28.33 13.81 -17.54
N GLU A 561 27.71 14.33 -16.49
CA GLU A 561 27.84 15.73 -16.09
C GLU A 561 29.18 15.94 -15.37
N LYS A 562 30.05 16.78 -15.95
CA LYS A 562 31.39 17.03 -15.39
C LYS A 562 31.38 17.93 -14.15
N ASP A 563 30.32 18.73 -13.92
CA ASP A 563 30.36 19.82 -12.95
C ASP A 563 29.04 20.15 -12.22
N LYS A 564 27.95 19.36 -12.35
CA LYS A 564 26.86 19.51 -11.37
C LYS A 564 27.36 18.98 -10.03
N ARG A 565 27.63 19.88 -9.09
CA ARG A 565 27.72 19.51 -7.68
C ARG A 565 26.43 18.76 -7.34
N SER A 566 26.51 17.64 -6.62
CA SER A 566 25.32 16.96 -6.07
C SER A 566 24.57 17.82 -5.02
N ASP A 567 24.85 19.13 -4.96
CA ASP A 567 24.35 20.09 -3.99
C ASP A 567 23.36 21.12 -4.54
N SER A 568 23.00 21.03 -5.83
CA SER A 568 21.93 21.84 -6.43
C SER A 568 20.58 21.23 -6.09
N LEU A 569 20.08 21.53 -4.89
CA LEU A 569 18.63 21.62 -4.74
C LEU A 569 18.22 22.77 -5.67
N ASP A 570 17.69 22.44 -6.84
CA ASP A 570 17.06 23.41 -7.75
C ASP A 570 15.78 23.88 -7.06
N LEU A 571 15.93 24.86 -6.18
CA LEU A 571 14.85 25.46 -5.43
C LEU A 571 14.44 26.74 -6.15
N ASP A 572 13.14 26.86 -6.43
CA ASP A 572 12.55 28.10 -6.95
C ASP A 572 12.80 29.28 -5.98
N ASP A 573 12.67 30.52 -6.48
CA ASP A 573 12.95 31.76 -5.75
C ASP A 573 12.18 31.92 -4.42
N GLU A 574 11.11 31.15 -4.20
CA GLU A 574 10.29 31.18 -2.98
C GLU A 574 10.90 30.42 -1.79
N TRP A 575 11.86 29.53 -2.05
CA TRP A 575 12.49 28.72 -1.03
C TRP A 575 13.75 29.36 -0.47
N VAL A 576 13.96 29.20 0.84
CA VAL A 576 15.16 29.68 1.52
C VAL A 576 15.86 28.52 2.21
N ILE A 577 17.11 28.31 1.83
CA ILE A 577 18.03 27.43 2.55
C ILE A 577 18.48 28.17 3.82
N ARG A 578 18.02 27.69 4.99
CA ARG A 578 18.39 28.25 6.29
C ARG A 578 19.64 27.61 6.86
N LYS A 579 19.88 26.35 6.51
CA LYS A 579 21.08 25.60 6.89
C LYS A 579 21.51 24.71 5.75
N LYS A 580 22.81 24.75 5.45
CA LYS A 580 23.48 23.84 4.51
C LYS A 580 24.79 23.40 5.14
N LYS A 581 25.00 22.09 5.21
CA LYS A 581 26.25 21.48 5.66
C LYS A 581 26.60 20.36 4.71
N ILE A 582 27.83 20.34 4.20
CA ILE A 582 28.33 19.26 3.36
C ILE A 582 29.66 18.82 3.93
N ASP A 583 29.74 17.55 4.32
CA ASP A 583 30.95 16.92 4.83
C ASP A 583 31.38 15.80 3.87
N THR A 584 32.69 15.62 3.69
CA THR A 584 33.24 14.45 3.00
C THR A 584 34.08 13.64 3.98
N LEU A 585 33.68 12.39 4.21
CA LEU A 585 34.37 11.48 5.14
C LEU A 585 35.64 10.91 4.51
N ALA A 586 36.51 10.31 5.33
CA ALA A 586 37.80 9.75 4.88
C ALA A 586 37.66 8.65 3.81
N ASP A 587 36.54 7.93 3.80
CA ASP A 587 36.21 6.90 2.81
C ASP A 587 35.54 7.47 1.54
N LYS A 588 35.56 8.80 1.36
CA LYS A 588 34.94 9.57 0.28
C LYS A 588 33.41 9.57 0.29
N THR A 589 32.77 9.14 1.38
CA THR A 589 31.33 9.33 1.56
C THR A 589 31.02 10.82 1.67
N VAL A 590 30.08 11.31 0.87
CA VAL A 590 29.58 12.68 0.95
C VAL A 590 28.30 12.68 1.78
N VAL A 591 28.25 13.52 2.81
CA VAL A 591 27.05 13.72 3.64
C VAL A 591 26.60 15.16 3.48
N SER A 592 25.39 15.35 3.01
CA SER A 592 24.78 16.66 2.84
C SER A 592 23.58 16.80 3.78
N GLU A 593 23.48 17.91 4.49
CA GLU A 593 22.37 18.21 5.41
C GLU A 593 21.82 19.59 5.08
N TYR A 594 20.49 19.65 4.92
CA TYR A 594 19.77 20.86 4.56
C TYR A 594 18.60 21.10 5.51
N GLU A 595 18.37 22.36 5.85
CA GLU A 595 17.09 22.84 6.38
C GLU A 595 16.64 24.00 5.50
N PHE A 596 15.50 23.82 4.84
CA PHE A 596 14.99 24.78 3.85
C PHE A 596 13.48 24.89 3.93
N GLY A 597 12.93 26.04 3.54
CA GLY A 597 11.50 26.32 3.55
C GLY A 597 11.19 27.75 3.12
N SER A 598 9.90 28.09 3.04
CA SER A 598 9.47 29.44 2.68
C SER A 598 9.79 30.47 3.77
N LYS A 599 9.94 31.75 3.39
CA LYS A 599 10.12 32.88 4.33
C LYS A 599 8.88 33.14 5.19
N LYS A 600 7.70 32.80 4.69
CA LYS A 600 6.40 33.07 5.30
C LYS A 600 5.74 31.82 5.90
N SER A 601 6.50 30.75 6.02
CA SER A 601 6.07 29.50 6.63
C SER A 601 6.83 29.29 7.95
N SER A 602 6.09 28.86 8.96
CA SER A 602 6.61 28.42 10.25
C SER A 602 7.20 27.01 10.18
N ARG A 603 7.03 26.33 9.04
CA ARG A 603 7.51 24.97 8.76
C ARG A 603 8.82 24.97 7.97
N LEU A 604 9.59 23.90 8.10
CA LEU A 604 10.80 23.63 7.32
C LEU A 604 10.86 22.16 6.90
N LEU A 605 11.54 21.92 5.79
CA LEU A 605 12.00 20.59 5.41
C LEU A 605 13.44 20.41 5.89
N LYS A 606 13.66 19.34 6.63
CA LYS A 606 14.98 18.86 7.00
C LYS A 606 15.32 17.66 6.11
N ALA A 607 16.41 17.78 5.35
CA ALA A 607 16.90 16.72 4.48
C ALA A 607 18.33 16.30 4.84
N LYS A 608 18.64 15.02 4.62
CA LYS A 608 19.99 14.49 4.74
C LYS A 608 20.28 13.53 3.59
N GLY A 609 21.26 13.87 2.75
CA GLY A 609 21.81 13.01 1.72
C GLY A 609 23.06 12.30 2.23
N ILE A 610 23.23 11.03 1.88
CA ILE A 610 24.47 10.27 2.09
C ILE A 610 24.80 9.56 0.79
N GLU A 611 25.91 9.90 0.17
CA GLU A 611 26.33 9.31 -1.10
C GLU A 611 27.67 8.59 -0.93
N LYS A 612 27.73 7.32 -1.34
CA LYS A 612 28.93 6.50 -1.27
C LYS A 612 28.99 5.58 -2.48
N ASN A 613 29.96 5.81 -3.37
CA ASN A 613 30.27 4.90 -4.49
C ASN A 613 29.01 4.48 -5.30
N GLY A 614 28.19 5.42 -5.78
CA GLY A 614 27.04 5.09 -6.65
C GLY A 614 25.84 4.43 -5.97
N PHE A 615 25.80 4.40 -4.64
CA PHE A 615 24.56 4.26 -3.90
C PHE A 615 24.45 5.42 -2.91
N GLY A 616 23.23 5.70 -2.47
CA GLY A 616 23.00 6.72 -1.48
C GLY A 616 21.68 6.59 -0.76
N TYR A 617 21.53 7.47 0.21
CA TYR A 617 20.36 7.61 1.04
C TYR A 617 19.89 9.05 1.01
N GLN A 618 18.58 9.23 1.02
CA GLN A 618 17.95 10.51 1.27
C GLN A 618 16.98 10.35 2.44
N LEU A 619 17.17 11.15 3.47
CA LEU A 619 16.25 11.25 4.59
C LEU A 619 15.54 12.59 4.50
N GLN A 620 14.23 12.61 4.74
CA GLN A 620 13.45 13.85 4.76
C GLN A 620 12.40 13.83 5.87
N THR A 621 12.21 14.97 6.54
CA THR A 621 11.15 15.16 7.53
C THR A 621 10.73 16.62 7.53
N GLU A 622 9.46 16.87 7.84
CA GLU A 622 8.96 18.20 8.13
C GLU A 622 9.23 18.54 9.61
N ILE A 623 9.76 19.73 9.87
CA ILE A 623 10.00 20.31 11.19
C ILE A 623 9.42 21.74 11.21
N ASP A 624 9.62 22.48 12.30
CA ASP A 624 9.23 23.88 12.40
C ASP A 624 10.43 24.82 12.64
N THR A 625 10.18 26.12 12.52
CA THR A 625 11.18 27.20 12.62
C THR A 625 11.40 27.70 14.05
N ILE A 626 10.56 27.29 15.00
CA ILE A 626 10.48 27.88 16.34
C ILE A 626 11.10 26.95 17.38
N SER A 627 10.77 25.67 17.33
CA SER A 627 11.20 24.66 18.28
C SER A 627 12.28 23.74 17.70
N ALA A 628 13.12 23.20 18.59
CA ALA A 628 14.12 22.22 18.18
C ALA A 628 13.44 20.91 17.76
N PRO A 629 13.99 20.19 16.77
CA PRO A 629 13.48 18.87 16.39
C PRO A 629 13.45 17.91 17.58
N SER A 630 12.48 17.00 17.58
CA SER A 630 12.30 16.02 18.65
C SER A 630 13.52 15.11 18.84
N SER A 631 13.58 14.41 19.97
CA SER A 631 14.61 13.39 20.21
C SER A 631 14.50 12.22 19.22
N PHE A 632 13.31 11.93 18.69
CA PHE A 632 13.11 10.97 17.61
C PHE A 632 13.80 11.42 16.33
N ILE A 633 13.45 12.60 15.81
CA ILE A 633 14.04 13.13 14.56
C ILE A 633 15.54 13.32 14.73
N THR A 634 15.97 13.97 15.82
CA THR A 634 17.38 14.26 16.09
C THR A 634 18.19 12.96 16.20
N GLY A 635 17.72 12.00 17.01
CA GLY A 635 18.38 10.71 17.18
C GLY A 635 18.47 9.93 15.87
N PHE A 636 17.40 9.93 15.08
CA PHE A 636 17.37 9.22 13.79
C PHE A 636 18.38 9.81 12.80
N PHE A 637 18.34 11.13 12.56
CA PHE A 637 19.23 11.80 11.60
C PHE A 637 20.71 11.73 12.00
N GLN A 638 21.02 11.82 13.30
CA GLN A 638 22.40 11.81 13.79
C GLN A 638 23.03 10.41 13.80
N SER A 639 22.23 9.37 14.04
CA SER A 639 22.73 7.99 14.17
C SER A 639 22.60 7.16 12.91
N PHE A 640 21.92 7.67 11.88
CA PHE A 640 21.74 6.98 10.60
C PHE A 640 23.10 6.64 9.98
N THR A 641 23.36 5.35 9.80
CA THR A 641 24.63 4.84 9.29
C THR A 641 24.34 3.72 8.28
N PRO A 642 24.76 3.85 7.01
CA PRO A 642 24.72 2.75 6.05
C PRO A 642 25.49 1.53 6.56
N VAL A 643 25.04 0.32 6.25
CA VAL A 643 25.84 -0.88 6.54
C VAL A 643 26.96 -1.08 5.51
N ASP A 644 28.10 -1.57 5.96
CA ASP A 644 29.31 -1.73 5.14
C ASP A 644 29.20 -2.82 4.05
N THR A 645 28.12 -3.61 4.04
CA THR A 645 27.93 -4.70 3.09
C THR A 645 27.56 -4.25 1.68
N VAL A 646 27.16 -3.00 1.49
CA VAL A 646 26.77 -2.48 0.16
C VAL A 646 28.01 -2.13 -0.64
N LYS A 647 28.34 -2.96 -1.63
CA LYS A 647 29.39 -2.66 -2.62
C LYS A 647 28.85 -1.69 -3.66
N GLY A 648 29.47 -0.52 -3.72
CA GLY A 648 29.18 0.50 -4.71
C GLY A 648 29.91 0.32 -6.04
N ILE A 649 29.69 1.26 -6.95
CA ILE A 649 30.35 1.41 -8.25
C ILE A 649 31.06 2.77 -8.35
N ASP A 650 32.10 2.83 -9.17
CA ASP A 650 32.71 4.10 -9.54
C ASP A 650 31.87 4.79 -10.62
N ILE A 651 31.04 5.75 -10.23
CA ILE A 651 30.14 6.46 -11.16
C ILE A 651 30.88 7.42 -12.12
N LYS A 652 32.17 7.71 -11.87
CA LYS A 652 32.98 8.61 -12.70
C LYS A 652 33.73 7.88 -13.81
N LYS A 653 33.71 6.55 -13.80
CA LYS A 653 34.35 5.71 -14.81
C LYS A 653 33.32 5.18 -15.80
N LYS A 654 33.48 5.52 -17.07
CA LYS A 654 32.68 5.01 -18.20
C LYS A 654 32.66 3.47 -18.22
N LYS A 655 31.51 2.89 -18.56
CA LYS A 655 31.22 1.45 -18.43
C LYS A 655 31.23 0.67 -19.74
N THR A 656 31.67 1.28 -20.84
CA THR A 656 31.69 0.64 -22.15
C THR A 656 32.64 -0.55 -22.22
N ASP A 657 33.84 -0.46 -21.62
CA ASP A 657 34.75 -1.62 -21.51
C ASP A 657 34.12 -2.81 -20.78
N LEU A 658 33.46 -2.56 -19.64
CA LEU A 658 32.77 -3.59 -18.87
C LEU A 658 31.66 -4.22 -19.72
N PHE A 659 30.81 -3.40 -20.33
CA PHE A 659 29.71 -3.85 -21.18
C PHE A 659 30.18 -4.73 -22.32
N PHE A 660 31.15 -4.27 -23.13
CA PHE A 660 31.64 -5.05 -24.26
C PHE A 660 32.39 -6.32 -23.83
N SER A 661 33.09 -6.32 -22.69
CA SER A 661 33.70 -7.54 -22.16
C SER A 661 32.66 -8.62 -21.82
N GLN A 662 31.48 -8.21 -21.36
CA GLN A 662 30.38 -9.12 -21.05
C GLN A 662 29.62 -9.54 -22.30
N LEU A 663 29.38 -8.60 -23.22
CA LEU A 663 28.76 -8.88 -24.51
C LEU A 663 29.56 -9.93 -25.31
N PHE A 664 30.88 -9.86 -25.31
CA PHE A 664 31.72 -10.82 -26.03
C PHE A 664 32.15 -12.03 -25.18
N SER A 665 31.60 -12.18 -23.97
CA SER A 665 31.93 -13.29 -23.09
C SER A 665 31.34 -14.61 -23.60
N ALA A 666 32.07 -15.71 -23.41
CA ALA A 666 31.53 -17.05 -23.59
C ALA A 666 30.56 -17.47 -22.46
N ASP A 667 30.57 -16.75 -21.34
CA ASP A 667 29.59 -16.94 -20.26
C ASP A 667 28.23 -16.40 -20.69
N THR A 668 27.28 -17.32 -20.92
CA THR A 668 25.92 -17.01 -21.38
C THR A 668 25.19 -16.04 -20.44
N MET A 669 25.45 -16.07 -19.14
CA MET A 669 24.80 -15.17 -18.19
C MET A 669 25.34 -13.75 -18.32
N LEU A 670 26.66 -13.59 -18.48
CA LEU A 670 27.27 -12.28 -18.70
C LEU A 670 26.82 -11.69 -20.04
N HIS A 671 26.80 -12.52 -21.09
CA HIS A 671 26.32 -12.13 -22.42
C HIS A 671 24.86 -11.62 -22.37
N LYS A 672 23.94 -12.42 -21.81
CA LYS A 672 22.54 -12.03 -21.65
C LYS A 672 22.35 -10.79 -20.78
N THR A 673 23.17 -10.65 -19.73
CA THR A 673 23.14 -9.45 -18.87
C THR A 673 23.51 -8.21 -19.67
N ALA A 674 24.54 -8.27 -20.52
CA ALA A 674 24.87 -7.15 -21.40
C ALA A 674 23.72 -6.82 -22.36
N LEU A 675 23.16 -7.82 -23.06
CA LEU A 675 22.05 -7.59 -24.00
C LEU A 675 20.85 -6.89 -23.34
N LYS A 676 20.45 -7.34 -22.14
CA LYS A 676 19.32 -6.76 -21.37
C LYS A 676 19.59 -5.37 -20.79
N ASN A 677 20.82 -4.86 -20.87
CA ASN A 677 21.23 -3.61 -20.22
C ASN A 677 21.94 -2.62 -21.16
N VAL A 678 21.90 -2.84 -22.47
CA VAL A 678 22.50 -1.89 -23.43
C VAL A 678 21.94 -0.49 -23.27
N HIS A 679 20.66 -0.35 -22.95
CA HIS A 679 19.99 0.93 -22.73
C HIS A 679 20.66 1.72 -21.59
N ASN A 680 21.07 1.05 -20.50
CA ASN A 680 21.73 1.65 -19.34
C ASN A 680 23.18 2.11 -19.60
N VAL A 681 23.76 1.81 -20.76
CA VAL A 681 25.15 2.16 -21.09
C VAL A 681 25.20 3.45 -21.89
N VAL A 682 25.88 4.45 -21.35
CA VAL A 682 26.23 5.67 -22.08
C VAL A 682 27.40 5.40 -23.02
N MET A 683 27.22 5.70 -24.30
CA MET A 683 28.25 5.60 -25.34
C MET A 683 28.41 6.94 -26.05
N ASP A 684 29.61 7.20 -26.57
CA ASP A 684 29.92 8.36 -27.40
C ASP A 684 30.79 7.95 -28.60
N SER A 685 31.17 8.93 -29.43
CA SER A 685 31.93 8.69 -30.66
C SER A 685 33.24 7.90 -30.46
N SER A 686 33.83 7.88 -29.26
CA SER A 686 35.02 7.06 -28.97
C SER A 686 34.74 5.55 -28.94
N ASP A 687 33.49 5.13 -28.72
CA ASP A 687 33.10 3.71 -28.67
C ASP A 687 32.69 3.15 -30.03
N PHE A 688 32.64 3.97 -31.09
CA PHE A 688 32.09 3.60 -32.40
C PHE A 688 32.65 2.28 -32.94
N SER A 689 33.96 2.07 -32.86
CA SER A 689 34.60 0.84 -33.34
C SER A 689 34.09 -0.41 -32.61
N MET A 690 33.92 -0.31 -31.28
CA MET A 690 33.42 -1.42 -30.46
C MET A 690 31.92 -1.63 -30.63
N LEU A 691 31.13 -0.57 -30.78
CA LEU A 691 29.70 -0.66 -31.07
C LEU A 691 29.45 -1.28 -32.45
N LYS A 692 30.19 -0.86 -33.49
CA LYS A 692 30.13 -1.48 -34.83
C LYS A 692 30.41 -2.98 -34.75
N LYS A 693 31.46 -3.39 -34.03
CA LYS A 693 31.77 -4.79 -33.77
C LYS A 693 30.64 -5.51 -33.01
N GLY A 694 30.02 -4.85 -32.03
CA GLY A 694 28.88 -5.36 -31.28
C GLY A 694 27.67 -5.64 -32.18
N ILE A 695 27.27 -4.67 -33.02
CA ILE A 695 26.18 -4.81 -33.98
C ILE A 695 26.43 -5.98 -34.95
N GLN A 696 27.68 -6.14 -35.42
CA GLN A 696 28.08 -7.24 -36.31
C GLN A 696 28.10 -8.61 -35.62
N PHE A 697 28.29 -8.63 -34.29
CA PHE A 697 28.32 -9.85 -33.50
C PHE A 697 26.92 -10.43 -33.23
N LEU A 698 25.89 -9.58 -33.20
CA LEU A 698 24.50 -10.00 -32.99
C LEU A 698 23.98 -10.85 -34.15
N GLY A 699 23.20 -11.88 -33.85
CA GLY A 699 22.54 -12.71 -34.86
C GLY A 699 21.22 -13.31 -34.39
N TRP A 700 20.52 -14.01 -35.27
CA TRP A 700 19.20 -14.62 -35.02
C TRP A 700 19.15 -15.63 -33.86
N LYS A 701 20.30 -16.08 -33.36
CA LYS A 701 20.41 -16.87 -32.13
C LYS A 701 20.02 -16.08 -30.87
N GLU A 702 20.06 -14.74 -30.94
CA GLU A 702 19.66 -13.89 -29.82
C GLU A 702 18.14 -13.81 -29.72
N LYS A 703 17.65 -13.96 -28.50
CA LYS A 703 16.22 -13.81 -28.21
C LYS A 703 15.81 -12.36 -28.49
N LYS A 704 14.70 -12.17 -29.22
CA LYS A 704 14.25 -10.84 -29.70
C LYS A 704 15.37 -10.11 -30.48
N TYR A 705 16.06 -10.82 -31.36
CA TYR A 705 17.19 -10.30 -32.14
C TYR A 705 16.93 -8.92 -32.76
N LEU A 706 15.76 -8.71 -33.37
CA LEU A 706 15.43 -7.43 -34.01
C LEU A 706 15.39 -6.28 -33.00
N ASP A 707 14.72 -6.46 -31.86
CA ASP A 707 14.65 -5.45 -30.80
C ASP A 707 16.04 -5.14 -30.24
N VAL A 708 16.83 -6.18 -29.92
CA VAL A 708 18.20 -6.02 -29.42
C VAL A 708 19.09 -5.30 -30.44
N LYS A 709 18.97 -5.63 -31.73
CA LYS A 709 19.76 -4.96 -32.77
C LYS A 709 19.35 -3.51 -32.95
N LYS A 710 18.05 -3.20 -32.86
CA LYS A 710 17.54 -1.82 -32.86
C LYS A 710 18.12 -1.02 -31.68
N ASP A 711 18.15 -1.57 -30.47
CA ASP A 711 18.74 -0.90 -29.31
C ASP A 711 20.22 -0.54 -29.51
N PHE A 712 20.98 -1.43 -30.14
CA PHE A 712 22.39 -1.18 -30.47
C PHE A 712 22.55 -0.14 -31.58
N ILE A 713 21.73 -0.20 -32.63
CA ILE A 713 21.72 0.81 -33.70
C ILE A 713 21.37 2.18 -33.12
N GLY A 714 20.39 2.24 -32.20
CA GLY A 714 19.97 3.43 -31.47
C GLY A 714 21.13 4.15 -30.77
N LYS A 715 22.15 3.43 -30.28
CA LYS A 715 23.35 4.02 -29.65
C LYS A 715 24.23 4.82 -30.60
N LEU A 716 24.08 4.67 -31.92
CA LEU A 716 24.80 5.50 -32.91
C LEU A 716 24.26 6.94 -32.98
N SER A 717 23.11 7.24 -32.38
CA SER A 717 22.56 8.61 -32.31
C SER A 717 23.46 9.56 -31.52
N SER A 718 24.10 9.08 -30.44
CA SER A 718 25.07 9.85 -29.66
C SER A 718 26.47 9.92 -30.30
N MET A 719 26.61 9.50 -31.57
CA MET A 719 27.87 9.46 -32.30
C MET A 719 27.80 10.27 -33.62
N PRO A 720 27.61 11.60 -33.56
CA PRO A 720 27.41 12.46 -34.74
C PRO A 720 28.70 12.63 -35.56
N THR A 721 29.12 11.57 -36.24
CA THR A 721 30.34 11.51 -37.03
C THR A 721 30.04 10.97 -38.42
N LYS A 722 30.82 11.41 -39.42
CA LYS A 722 30.70 10.91 -40.79
C LYS A 722 30.75 9.37 -40.86
N ALA A 723 31.67 8.75 -40.13
CA ALA A 723 31.85 7.30 -40.11
C ALA A 723 30.63 6.55 -39.55
N ALA A 724 29.94 7.11 -38.56
CA ALA A 724 28.72 6.53 -38.03
C ALA A 724 27.54 6.66 -39.01
N ALA A 725 27.40 7.82 -39.67
CA ALA A 725 26.40 8.02 -40.72
C ALA A 725 26.64 7.09 -41.93
N ASP A 726 27.89 6.94 -42.37
CA ASP A 726 28.26 5.99 -43.44
C ASP A 726 27.87 4.56 -43.05
N TYR A 727 28.10 4.18 -41.78
CA TYR A 727 27.74 2.85 -41.30
C TYR A 727 26.22 2.65 -41.16
N LEU A 728 25.45 3.68 -40.80
CA LEU A 728 23.99 3.61 -40.80
C LEU A 728 23.45 3.40 -42.23
N LYS A 729 24.03 4.05 -43.23
CA LYS A 729 23.74 3.79 -44.65
C LYS A 729 24.06 2.34 -45.04
N GLU A 730 25.21 1.81 -44.61
CA GLU A 730 25.55 0.39 -44.81
C GLU A 730 24.51 -0.54 -44.17
N LEU A 731 24.08 -0.25 -42.94
CA LEU A 731 23.10 -1.04 -42.21
C LEU A 731 21.71 -1.02 -42.86
N TYR A 732 21.30 0.14 -43.39
CA TYR A 732 20.05 0.27 -44.14
C TYR A 732 19.99 -0.70 -45.32
N TYR A 733 21.00 -0.68 -46.19
CA TYR A 733 21.03 -1.57 -47.36
C TYR A 733 21.25 -3.05 -46.97
N GLN A 734 21.95 -3.32 -45.88
CA GLN A 734 22.12 -4.69 -45.35
C GLN A 734 20.84 -5.27 -44.74
N ALA A 735 19.89 -4.43 -44.31
CA ALA A 735 18.63 -4.90 -43.73
C ALA A 735 17.73 -5.61 -44.75
N GLY A 736 17.90 -5.34 -46.05
CA GLY A 736 17.04 -5.87 -47.11
C GLY A 736 15.57 -5.57 -46.79
N ASP A 737 14.73 -6.60 -46.83
CA ASP A 737 13.28 -6.47 -46.58
C ASP A 737 12.89 -6.35 -45.09
N THR A 738 13.85 -6.18 -44.18
CA THR A 738 13.58 -6.04 -42.73
C THR A 738 13.26 -4.58 -42.38
N LEU A 739 12.02 -4.15 -42.62
CA LEU A 739 11.54 -2.77 -42.44
C LEU A 739 11.93 -2.17 -41.06
N ASP A 740 11.75 -2.93 -39.98
CA ASP A 740 12.15 -2.54 -38.62
C ASP A 740 13.59 -2.00 -38.50
N LEU A 741 14.54 -2.62 -39.21
CA LEU A 741 15.95 -2.23 -39.16
C LEU A 741 16.27 -1.10 -40.13
N GLN A 742 15.56 -1.02 -41.27
CA GLN A 742 15.65 0.10 -42.20
C GLN A 742 15.19 1.40 -41.51
N TYR A 743 14.03 1.35 -40.85
CA TYR A 743 13.51 2.47 -40.07
C TYR A 743 14.47 2.86 -38.96
N ALA A 744 15.03 1.87 -38.25
CA ALA A 744 15.99 2.14 -37.20
C ALA A 744 17.25 2.88 -37.71
N ALA A 745 17.75 2.53 -38.90
CA ALA A 745 18.89 3.22 -39.49
C ALA A 745 18.55 4.67 -39.89
N LEU A 746 17.38 4.89 -40.50
CA LEU A 746 16.90 6.19 -40.96
C LEU A 746 16.65 7.16 -39.80
N GLU A 747 15.94 6.72 -38.78
CA GLU A 747 15.63 7.51 -37.60
C GLU A 747 16.92 7.89 -36.84
N VAL A 748 17.87 6.96 -36.68
CA VAL A 748 19.15 7.27 -36.03
C VAL A 748 20.01 8.24 -36.86
N LEU A 749 19.95 8.21 -38.21
CA LEU A 749 20.60 9.21 -39.05
C LEU A 749 20.07 10.62 -38.73
N LEU A 750 18.76 10.79 -38.64
CA LEU A 750 18.15 12.09 -38.31
C LEU A 750 18.52 12.54 -36.89
N ARG A 751 18.52 11.63 -35.92
CA ARG A 751 18.90 11.91 -34.52
C ARG A 751 20.36 12.31 -34.32
N GLN A 752 21.25 12.05 -35.28
CA GLN A 752 22.61 12.60 -35.22
C GLN A 752 22.65 14.12 -35.39
N LYS A 753 21.58 14.76 -35.93
CA LYS A 753 21.44 16.21 -36.09
C LYS A 753 22.66 16.87 -36.76
N THR A 754 23.22 16.20 -37.79
CA THR A 754 24.31 16.74 -38.61
C THR A 754 23.86 16.90 -40.06
N GLU A 755 24.41 17.90 -40.75
CA GLU A 755 24.15 18.12 -42.18
C GLU A 755 24.51 16.89 -43.03
N TYR A 756 25.60 16.20 -42.70
CA TYR A 756 26.03 15.00 -43.41
C TYR A 756 25.03 13.84 -43.25
N ALA A 757 24.52 13.61 -42.04
CA ALA A 757 23.55 12.55 -41.79
C ALA A 757 22.21 12.83 -42.46
N TYR A 758 21.74 14.09 -42.47
CA TYR A 758 20.53 14.50 -43.21
C TYR A 758 20.69 14.33 -44.72
N LYS A 759 21.84 14.71 -45.30
CA LYS A 759 22.12 14.45 -46.72
C LYS A 759 22.15 12.95 -47.03
N THR A 760 22.77 12.17 -46.15
CA THR A 760 22.81 10.70 -46.28
C THR A 760 21.42 10.09 -46.22
N PHE A 761 20.56 10.55 -45.31
CA PHE A 761 19.15 10.17 -45.23
C PHE A 761 18.43 10.50 -46.54
N ALA A 762 18.59 11.74 -47.04
CA ALA A 762 17.95 12.19 -48.27
C ALA A 762 18.38 11.35 -49.49
N GLU A 763 19.67 11.02 -49.59
CA GLU A 763 20.18 10.12 -50.63
C GLU A 763 19.53 8.72 -50.57
N ILE A 764 19.32 8.16 -49.38
CA ILE A 764 18.64 6.86 -49.23
C ILE A 764 17.20 6.98 -49.72
N MET A 765 16.48 7.99 -49.22
CA MET A 765 15.08 8.23 -49.55
C MET A 765 14.84 8.52 -51.04
N GLU A 766 15.77 9.18 -51.73
CA GLU A 766 15.67 9.47 -53.16
C GLU A 766 15.86 8.22 -54.04
N ASN A 767 16.68 7.27 -53.59
CA ASN A 767 17.07 6.11 -54.39
C ASN A 767 16.28 4.84 -54.05
N ASP A 768 15.93 4.64 -52.78
CA ASP A 768 15.34 3.40 -52.28
C ASP A 768 14.50 3.69 -51.01
N PRO A 769 13.38 4.44 -51.11
CA PRO A 769 12.52 4.72 -49.96
C PRO A 769 11.82 3.42 -49.50
N PRO A 770 11.81 3.10 -48.18
CA PRO A 770 11.13 1.90 -47.70
C PRO A 770 9.60 2.04 -47.79
N VAL A 771 8.84 0.97 -47.65
CA VAL A 771 7.37 1.08 -47.54
C VAL A 771 7.02 1.70 -46.18
N LEU A 772 6.01 2.59 -46.09
CA LEU A 772 5.52 3.14 -44.82
C LEU A 772 4.42 2.25 -44.22
N ASP A 773 4.60 1.79 -42.97
CA ASP A 773 3.55 1.13 -42.21
C ASP A 773 2.60 2.18 -41.60
N LEU A 774 1.54 2.52 -42.34
CA LEU A 774 0.54 3.52 -41.94
C LEU A 774 -0.36 3.07 -40.76
N ASN A 775 -0.17 1.87 -40.20
CA ASN A 775 -1.08 1.29 -39.21
C ASN A 775 -0.61 1.39 -37.74
N THR A 776 0.54 2.01 -37.47
CA THR A 776 1.04 2.19 -36.09
C THR A 776 0.49 3.46 -35.44
N SER A 777 -0.83 3.51 -35.25
CA SER A 777 -1.46 4.45 -34.30
C SER A 777 -1.27 4.00 -32.86
N THR A 778 -0.02 3.84 -32.41
CA THR A 778 0.29 3.75 -30.98
C THR A 778 0.46 5.16 -30.44
N ALA A 779 -0.66 5.82 -30.14
CA ALA A 779 -0.69 7.04 -29.37
C ALA A 779 -0.07 6.77 -27.99
N SER A 780 1.22 7.03 -27.84
CA SER A 780 1.84 7.18 -26.53
C SER A 780 1.33 8.48 -25.93
N TYR A 781 0.30 8.38 -25.09
CA TYR A 781 -0.12 9.47 -24.22
C TYR A 781 1.09 9.92 -23.40
N ALA A 782 1.71 11.03 -23.80
CA ALA A 782 2.60 11.80 -22.94
C ALA A 782 1.76 12.28 -21.75
N ARG A 783 1.74 11.48 -20.68
CA ARG A 783 1.29 11.94 -19.38
C ARG A 783 2.17 13.13 -19.04
N ARG A 784 1.59 14.34 -19.06
CA ARG A 784 2.20 15.51 -18.42
C ARG A 784 2.57 15.11 -17.00
N GLY A 785 3.86 14.88 -16.79
CA GLY A 785 4.44 14.61 -15.48
C GLY A 785 4.13 15.78 -14.58
N ARG A 786 3.33 15.52 -13.56
CA ARG A 786 3.32 16.34 -12.35
C ARG A 786 4.72 16.29 -11.77
N PHE A 787 5.21 17.44 -11.29
CA PHE A 787 6.46 17.58 -10.57
C PHE A 787 6.69 16.40 -9.62
N SER A 788 7.71 15.61 -9.95
CA SER A 788 8.30 14.57 -9.12
C SER A 788 9.70 15.03 -8.83
N MET A 789 9.99 15.34 -7.56
CA MET A 789 11.36 15.49 -7.07
C MET A 789 12.00 14.12 -6.76
N ASP A 790 11.38 13.03 -7.21
CA ASP A 790 11.97 11.70 -7.34
C ASP A 790 12.47 11.53 -8.77
N ALA A 791 13.73 11.88 -8.98
CA ALA A 791 14.66 11.37 -9.98
C ALA A 791 15.84 12.36 -10.06
N MET A 792 17.07 11.89 -9.78
CA MET A 792 18.15 12.27 -10.70
C MET A 792 17.55 12.02 -12.07
N ASP A 793 17.39 13.07 -12.86
CA ASP A 793 16.82 13.04 -14.19
C ASP A 793 17.51 11.94 -15.02
N THR A 794 16.99 10.73 -14.86
CA THR A 794 17.20 9.59 -15.75
C THR A 794 15.98 9.49 -16.65
N SER A 795 15.19 10.56 -16.81
CA SER A 795 14.42 10.78 -18.04
C SER A 795 15.40 11.17 -19.16
N THR A 796 16.40 10.31 -19.35
CA THR A 796 16.89 10.05 -20.69
C THR A 796 15.72 9.36 -21.36
N ASP A 797 15.08 10.02 -22.33
CA ASP A 797 14.00 9.53 -23.17
C ASP A 797 14.17 8.05 -23.55
N TYR A 798 13.64 7.14 -22.72
CA TYR A 798 13.73 5.71 -22.93
C TYR A 798 12.50 5.26 -23.72
N ASN A 799 12.76 4.95 -24.99
CA ASN A 799 11.84 4.56 -26.07
C ASN A 799 10.95 5.71 -26.57
N TYR A 800 10.77 5.89 -27.88
CA TYR A 800 10.64 4.84 -28.89
C TYR A 800 11.31 5.27 -30.19
N MET A 801 12.12 4.37 -30.76
CA MET A 801 11.99 4.18 -32.21
C MET A 801 10.56 3.77 -32.43
N ASN A 802 9.68 4.75 -32.67
CA ASN A 802 8.24 4.56 -32.75
C ASN A 802 7.85 3.88 -34.08
N GLY A 803 8.86 3.57 -34.91
CA GLY A 803 8.69 3.03 -36.24
C GLY A 803 8.30 4.09 -37.26
N SER A 804 8.46 5.38 -36.95
CA SER A 804 7.99 6.48 -37.80
C SER A 804 9.06 7.56 -37.96
N PHE A 805 10.18 7.25 -38.63
CA PHE A 805 11.30 8.19 -38.85
C PHE A 805 10.92 9.54 -39.51
N MET A 806 9.72 9.68 -40.07
CA MET A 806 9.24 10.93 -40.66
C MET A 806 8.97 12.02 -39.63
N ASP A 807 8.70 11.68 -38.36
CA ASP A 807 8.44 12.68 -37.31
C ASP A 807 9.71 13.41 -36.86
N ASP A 808 10.85 12.71 -36.82
CA ASP A 808 12.19 13.23 -36.50
C ASP A 808 12.67 14.32 -37.50
N LEU A 809 12.02 14.46 -38.67
CA LEU A 809 12.27 15.58 -39.58
C LEU A 809 11.74 16.92 -39.04
N SER A 810 10.80 16.91 -38.10
CA SER A 810 10.30 18.13 -37.43
C SER A 810 11.25 18.62 -36.33
N ASP A 811 12.15 17.76 -35.88
CA ASP A 811 13.03 17.98 -34.73
C ASP A 811 14.15 19.01 -35.01
N THR A 812 14.54 19.16 -36.29
CA THR A 812 15.55 20.13 -36.73
C THR A 812 15.17 20.75 -38.09
N LEU A 813 14.15 21.61 -38.10
CA LEU A 813 13.57 22.19 -39.32
C LEU A 813 14.58 22.83 -40.29
N GLN A 814 15.67 23.43 -39.78
CA GLN A 814 16.71 24.01 -40.63
C GLN A 814 17.48 22.96 -41.44
N LEU A 815 17.81 21.81 -40.84
CA LEU A 815 18.48 20.72 -41.54
C LEU A 815 17.52 20.05 -42.53
N THR A 816 16.25 19.90 -42.12
CA THR A 816 15.18 19.36 -42.96
C THR A 816 14.92 20.20 -44.20
N ALA A 817 14.85 21.53 -44.06
CA ALA A 817 14.72 22.44 -45.20
C ALA A 817 15.86 22.26 -46.21
N GLY A 818 17.07 21.97 -45.74
CA GLY A 818 18.25 21.71 -46.58
C GLY A 818 18.15 20.45 -47.46
N ILE A 819 17.27 19.51 -47.12
CA ILE A 819 17.05 18.26 -47.87
C ILE A 819 15.64 18.12 -48.45
N PHE A 820 14.73 19.05 -48.16
CA PHE A 820 13.31 18.94 -48.52
C PHE A 820 13.09 18.72 -50.02
N LYS A 821 13.90 19.36 -50.88
CA LYS A 821 13.83 19.18 -52.34
C LYS A 821 14.06 17.73 -52.78
N ASN A 822 14.91 16.98 -52.07
CA ASN A 822 15.17 15.56 -52.34
C ASN A 822 14.00 14.67 -51.91
N LEU A 823 13.21 15.10 -50.92
CA LEU A 823 12.06 14.35 -50.41
C LEU A 823 10.78 14.62 -51.19
N LEU A 824 10.68 15.80 -51.84
CA LEU A 824 9.48 16.22 -52.57
C LEU A 824 8.98 15.22 -53.64
N PRO A 825 9.83 14.53 -54.42
CA PRO A 825 9.36 13.53 -55.39
C PRO A 825 8.57 12.37 -54.77
N LEU A 826 8.77 12.09 -53.48
CA LEU A 826 8.08 11.03 -52.75
C LEU A 826 6.57 11.27 -52.63
N ILE A 827 6.09 12.50 -52.85
CA ILE A 827 4.66 12.81 -52.89
C ILE A 827 3.88 11.94 -53.90
N ASN A 828 4.57 11.44 -54.93
CA ASN A 828 3.97 10.56 -55.93
C ASN A 828 3.80 9.10 -55.47
N LEU A 829 4.28 8.76 -54.27
CA LEU A 829 4.06 7.47 -53.63
C LEU A 829 2.91 7.63 -52.64
N ASN A 830 1.85 6.83 -52.80
CA ASN A 830 0.63 6.92 -52.00
C ASN A 830 0.91 6.98 -50.48
N ASP A 831 1.87 6.18 -50.02
CA ASP A 831 2.17 6.03 -48.60
C ASP A 831 2.91 7.26 -48.03
N TYR A 832 3.58 8.04 -48.90
CA TYR A 832 4.39 9.22 -48.55
C TYR A 832 3.72 10.56 -48.87
N GLU A 833 2.64 10.58 -49.66
CA GLU A 833 1.93 11.80 -50.06
C GLU A 833 1.57 12.66 -48.84
N GLN A 834 0.85 12.08 -47.87
CA GLN A 834 0.39 12.83 -46.69
C GLN A 834 1.55 13.27 -45.78
N PRO A 835 2.50 12.40 -45.37
CA PRO A 835 3.63 12.82 -44.54
C PRO A 835 4.50 13.92 -45.14
N VAL A 836 4.74 13.88 -46.46
CA VAL A 836 5.54 14.89 -47.16
C VAL A 836 4.79 16.22 -47.26
N MET A 837 3.47 16.18 -47.46
CA MET A 837 2.61 17.37 -47.44
C MET A 837 2.53 18.02 -46.06
N ASP A 838 2.41 17.22 -45.00
CA ASP A 838 2.42 17.72 -43.62
C ASP A 838 3.78 18.36 -43.26
N LEU A 839 4.87 17.77 -43.73
CA LEU A 839 6.21 18.34 -43.58
C LEU A 839 6.36 19.66 -44.34
N ALA A 840 5.85 19.73 -45.57
CA ALA A 840 5.85 20.95 -46.38
C ALA A 840 5.09 22.08 -45.69
N ALA A 841 3.91 21.78 -45.14
CA ALA A 841 3.11 22.73 -44.35
C ALA A 841 3.88 23.23 -43.13
N THR A 842 4.51 22.32 -42.37
CA THR A 842 5.31 22.66 -41.18
C THR A 842 6.49 23.58 -41.52
N LEU A 843 7.21 23.29 -42.61
CA LEU A 843 8.33 24.11 -43.07
C LEU A 843 7.87 25.48 -43.59
N LEU A 844 6.71 25.55 -44.26
CA LEU A 844 6.13 26.80 -44.74
C LEU A 844 5.66 27.69 -43.57
N ASP A 845 4.92 27.12 -42.61
CA ASP A 845 4.46 27.82 -41.41
C ASP A 845 5.63 28.37 -40.57
N SER A 846 6.75 27.64 -40.56
CA SER A 846 7.98 28.04 -39.89
C SER A 846 8.88 28.96 -40.72
N SER A 847 8.46 29.38 -41.92
CA SER A 847 9.22 30.22 -42.85
C SER A 847 10.58 29.64 -43.26
N MET A 848 10.70 28.32 -43.32
CA MET A 848 11.93 27.60 -43.68
C MET A 848 12.04 27.31 -45.19
N ILE A 849 10.92 27.33 -45.91
CA ILE A 849 10.84 27.19 -47.37
C ILE A 849 9.89 28.25 -47.95
N GLU A 850 10.08 28.61 -49.22
CA GLU A 850 9.19 29.53 -49.96
C GLU A 850 8.22 28.77 -50.86
N ALA A 851 7.08 29.39 -51.22
CA ALA A 851 6.09 28.79 -52.11
C ALA A 851 6.65 28.28 -53.45
N LYS A 852 7.73 28.91 -53.94
CA LYS A 852 8.44 28.53 -55.16
C LYS A 852 9.17 27.18 -55.04
N ALA A 853 9.46 26.72 -53.83
CA ALA A 853 10.23 25.49 -53.60
C ALA A 853 9.46 24.21 -53.97
N TYR A 854 8.14 24.29 -54.10
CA TYR A 854 7.27 23.16 -54.43
C TYR A 854 6.30 23.41 -55.60
N GLU A 855 6.47 24.51 -56.34
CA GLU A 855 5.57 24.96 -57.43
C GLU A 855 5.32 23.94 -58.57
N VAL A 856 6.17 22.92 -58.68
CA VAL A 856 6.12 21.89 -59.74
C VAL A 856 5.23 20.70 -59.37
N TYR A 857 4.86 20.56 -58.10
CA TYR A 857 4.01 19.50 -57.54
C TYR A 857 2.72 20.12 -57.00
#